data_AF-A0A5C6M4Z0-F1
#
_entry.id   AF-A0A5C6M4Z0-F1
#
_cell.length_a   1.000
_cell.length_b   1.000
_cell.length_c   1.000
_cell.angle_alpha   90.00
_cell.angle_beta   90.00
_cell.angle_gamma   90.00
#
_symmetry.space_group_name_H-M   'P 1'
#
loop_
_entity.id
_entity.type
_entity.pdbx_description
1 polymer ?
#
loop_
_entity_poly.entity_id
_entity_poly.type
_entity_poly.pdbx_seq_one_letter_code
_entity_poly.pdbx_strand_id
1 'polypeptide(L)'
;MKLFFNYRREDTEDLAGRLHDRLCSEFGAENIFTDVASLRGGDEWKAVLEKSVQASDVVLALMGRQWLTCVNKSGEPRLFAEDDIVRFELEAARRHGRLVIPLLAQDIKEPEKHKLPPSIQWLMDYQAIPIRSGGFFRDDVARLVGELKRIGERLRIKAEFQAQAAATPPPQPAANSTVRCSVCTAECDKGSQCCHSCGAALWNDCPGCGTRVQRALAYCTSCGTHLARLRELNEVTERTGRSLVLVAAISDPTERLAAIAVLGPELEATVQAYADHPPLLEMRIRLRELSRDSQRDRADRAFQSGQLALAEQYYRELRQLDPLSVVAAERLQEIESRRTSAFARCRELVGRGSYKRAVEELQQLLQVFPGHAEAASELQRCSGIAARIQTLVPDGLRELRRQRKYLQLERELIWLRDQRVPIRNFDEWLTEARERIQKANSLFQNAESEVRSGRLRQVQKLADEVLQEVADFTAAQDLLKSAGSAETTVRQLNLLVQRKHFCKAYQLVLQLERQGVLDSRLPKLAAATRVEITALDSALRTLLMLAVVGFVAGKFLSELLLSTVGKTSGGSSEEVAFLSSVVPWGVSMLLTGVVFLATPLRQEKLIRLVLDWLRMRLLWQALLSLFRWRSRRIPEDQAEAAAADPEPEKSAAVSPAAVPPVATGTAGATGATGAAQSTSATGVKPNDVQGRAAADGFRRPDVSGGAGSAGSMAGNSQNAVDPVLLRSVDLNRQAALLELLTVIAAVFCVANSLGADFWDWLLRLKFDDSLADDSRSIVILRPLKSLILASVLWFSMSAAEPQQSWRRILKVGALGTLCEFIVAILFPSMTWVMGSLTLVALLVVTAAQMFEIPVRRAVFGMLLAVVGGLLSMSTVAIPLL
;
A
#
# COMPACT_ATOMS: atom_id res chain seq x y z
N MET A 1 13.84 -34.38 -80.46
CA MET A 1 14.51 -34.93 -79.26
C MET A 1 14.45 -36.44 -79.37
N LYS A 2 15.59 -37.12 -79.24
CA LYS A 2 15.75 -38.57 -79.43
C LYS A 2 15.86 -39.28 -78.09
N LEU A 3 15.07 -40.33 -77.89
CA LEU A 3 15.00 -41.10 -76.65
C LEU A 3 15.47 -42.54 -76.91
N PHE A 4 16.34 -43.04 -76.04
CA PHE A 4 16.78 -44.44 -76.05
C PHE A 4 16.14 -45.23 -74.90
N PHE A 5 15.63 -46.42 -75.19
CA PHE A 5 15.02 -47.34 -74.24
C PHE A 5 15.99 -48.45 -73.83
N ASN A 6 16.57 -48.30 -72.64
CA ASN A 6 17.31 -49.34 -71.95
C ASN A 6 16.33 -50.09 -71.01
N TYR A 7 15.99 -51.33 -71.33
CA TYR A 7 15.06 -52.14 -70.54
C TYR A 7 15.34 -53.62 -70.69
N ARG A 8 14.90 -54.43 -69.71
CA ARG A 8 15.00 -55.89 -69.79
C ARG A 8 13.63 -56.48 -70.15
N ARG A 9 13.53 -57.12 -71.33
CA ARG A 9 12.28 -57.73 -71.84
C ARG A 9 11.62 -58.66 -70.83
N GLU A 10 12.37 -59.67 -70.39
CA GLU A 10 11.98 -60.69 -69.38
C GLU A 10 11.38 -60.12 -68.08
N ASP A 11 11.60 -58.84 -67.79
CA ASP A 11 11.22 -58.16 -66.55
C ASP A 11 10.14 -57.07 -66.74
N THR A 12 10.02 -56.49 -67.95
CA THR A 12 9.24 -55.25 -68.16
C THR A 12 8.46 -55.16 -69.47
N GLU A 13 8.41 -56.22 -70.30
CA GLU A 13 7.85 -56.22 -71.66
C GLU A 13 6.52 -55.45 -71.84
N ASP A 14 5.46 -55.82 -71.10
CA ASP A 14 4.13 -55.16 -71.19
C ASP A 14 4.17 -53.66 -70.87
N LEU A 15 5.01 -53.26 -69.92
CA LEU A 15 5.13 -51.86 -69.50
C LEU A 15 6.00 -51.07 -70.47
N ALA A 16 7.09 -51.69 -70.96
CA ALA A 16 7.99 -51.12 -71.95
C ALA A 16 7.25 -50.83 -73.26
N GLY A 17 6.43 -51.77 -73.76
CA GLY A 17 5.59 -51.57 -74.95
C GLY A 17 4.59 -50.43 -74.77
N ARG A 18 3.80 -50.44 -73.69
CA ARG A 18 2.83 -49.35 -73.42
C ARG A 18 3.47 -47.97 -73.25
N LEU A 19 4.67 -47.92 -72.65
CA LEU A 19 5.42 -46.68 -72.48
C LEU A 19 6.01 -46.19 -73.81
N HIS A 20 6.57 -47.12 -74.60
CA HIS A 20 7.06 -46.87 -75.96
C HIS A 20 5.97 -46.26 -76.84
N ASP A 21 4.80 -46.91 -76.95
CA ASP A 21 3.69 -46.43 -77.77
C ASP A 21 3.25 -45.01 -77.39
N ARG A 22 3.19 -44.71 -76.09
CA ARG A 22 2.82 -43.38 -75.62
C ARG A 22 3.90 -42.33 -75.92
N LEU A 23 5.18 -42.68 -75.87
CA LEU A 23 6.25 -41.74 -76.23
C LEU A 23 6.36 -41.55 -77.75
N CYS A 24 6.13 -42.59 -78.56
CA CYS A 24 6.00 -42.48 -80.01
C CYS A 24 4.87 -41.51 -80.40
N SER A 25 3.74 -41.55 -79.69
CA SER A 25 2.62 -40.61 -79.89
C SER A 25 2.94 -39.15 -79.51
N GLU A 26 3.93 -38.90 -78.65
CA GLU A 26 4.27 -37.56 -78.14
C GLU A 26 5.53 -36.96 -78.81
N PHE A 27 6.43 -37.80 -79.32
CA PHE A 27 7.75 -37.41 -79.83
C PHE A 27 8.09 -37.93 -81.24
N GLY A 28 7.22 -38.72 -81.86
CA GLY A 28 7.46 -39.37 -83.16
C GLY A 28 8.18 -40.71 -83.01
N ALA A 29 7.73 -41.74 -83.74
CA ALA A 29 8.28 -43.09 -83.64
C ALA A 29 9.74 -43.17 -84.10
N GLU A 30 10.12 -42.35 -85.08
CA GLU A 30 11.48 -42.20 -85.61
C GLU A 30 12.49 -41.62 -84.60
N ASN A 31 12.00 -41.08 -83.47
CA ASN A 31 12.82 -40.53 -82.39
C ASN A 31 12.91 -41.43 -81.16
N ILE A 32 12.22 -42.59 -81.14
CA ILE A 32 12.27 -43.55 -80.04
C ILE A 32 13.06 -44.79 -80.49
N PHE A 33 14.21 -45.02 -79.85
CA PHE A 33 15.09 -46.15 -80.14
C PHE A 33 14.92 -47.24 -79.08
N THR A 34 14.75 -48.49 -79.52
CA THR A 34 14.77 -49.69 -78.67
C THR A 34 15.77 -50.69 -79.25
N ASP A 35 16.42 -51.47 -78.38
CA ASP A 35 17.44 -52.49 -78.68
C ASP A 35 17.13 -53.37 -79.93
N VAL A 36 15.87 -53.75 -80.14
CA VAL A 36 15.50 -54.79 -81.12
C VAL A 36 14.88 -54.27 -82.41
N ALA A 37 14.55 -52.98 -82.53
CA ALA A 37 13.91 -52.44 -83.74
C ALA A 37 14.89 -52.11 -84.89
N SER A 38 16.19 -51.99 -84.60
CA SER A 38 17.20 -51.39 -85.49
C SER A 38 18.33 -52.32 -85.96
N LEU A 39 18.46 -53.52 -85.39
CA LEU A 39 19.51 -54.49 -85.76
C LEU A 39 19.14 -55.28 -87.01
N ARG A 40 20.03 -55.29 -88.03
CA ARG A 40 19.90 -56.15 -89.22
C ARG A 40 20.77 -57.39 -89.09
N GLY A 41 20.37 -58.47 -89.75
CA GLY A 41 21.19 -59.69 -89.83
C GLY A 41 22.54 -59.41 -90.51
N GLY A 42 23.62 -59.49 -89.73
CA GLY A 42 24.99 -59.19 -90.18
C GLY A 42 25.64 -57.97 -89.50
N ASP A 43 24.91 -57.18 -88.73
CA ASP A 43 25.46 -56.02 -88.02
C ASP A 43 26.34 -56.42 -86.82
N GLU A 44 27.40 -55.64 -86.57
CA GLU A 44 28.13 -55.68 -85.29
C GLU A 44 27.28 -55.00 -84.21
N TRP A 45 26.49 -55.82 -83.50
CA TRP A 45 25.44 -55.34 -82.58
C TRP A 45 25.93 -54.32 -81.54
N LYS A 46 27.10 -54.54 -80.91
CA LYS A 46 27.67 -53.60 -79.93
C LYS A 46 27.93 -52.21 -80.53
N ALA A 47 28.46 -52.18 -81.76
CA ALA A 47 28.75 -50.93 -82.47
C ALA A 47 27.47 -50.21 -82.93
N VAL A 48 26.40 -50.94 -83.27
CA VAL A 48 25.09 -50.36 -83.60
C VAL A 48 24.42 -49.78 -82.35
N LEU A 49 24.37 -50.54 -81.24
CA LEU A 49 23.79 -50.05 -79.98
C LEU A 49 24.55 -48.84 -79.43
N GLU A 50 25.89 -48.86 -79.42
CA GLU A 50 26.66 -47.71 -78.95
C GLU A 50 26.42 -46.46 -79.81
N LYS A 51 26.30 -46.60 -81.14
CA LYS A 51 25.90 -45.50 -82.04
C LYS A 51 24.48 -45.01 -81.74
N SER A 52 23.52 -45.89 -81.47
CA SER A 52 22.14 -45.52 -81.13
C SER A 52 22.04 -44.78 -79.79
N VAL A 53 22.79 -45.23 -78.77
CA VAL A 53 22.92 -44.53 -77.49
C VAL A 53 23.59 -43.17 -77.68
N GLN A 54 24.68 -43.10 -78.46
CA GLN A 54 25.39 -41.85 -78.77
C GLN A 54 24.54 -40.86 -79.61
N ALA A 55 23.64 -41.37 -80.46
CA ALA A 55 22.73 -40.54 -81.26
C ALA A 55 21.53 -39.99 -80.48
N SER A 56 21.34 -40.43 -79.24
CA SER A 56 20.19 -40.07 -78.40
C SER A 56 20.48 -38.87 -77.48
N ASP A 57 19.43 -38.13 -77.15
CA ASP A 57 19.48 -36.99 -76.23
C ASP A 57 19.31 -37.45 -74.78
N VAL A 58 18.41 -38.42 -74.56
CA VAL A 58 18.07 -38.98 -73.24
C VAL A 58 17.99 -40.51 -73.33
N VAL A 59 18.50 -41.19 -72.31
CA VAL A 59 18.40 -42.65 -72.12
C VAL A 59 17.45 -42.90 -70.95
N LEU A 60 16.38 -43.66 -71.19
CA LEU A 60 15.42 -44.08 -70.18
C LEU A 60 15.78 -45.51 -69.73
N ALA A 61 16.18 -45.65 -68.46
CA ALA A 61 16.60 -46.92 -67.88
C ALA A 61 15.44 -47.54 -67.09
N LEU A 62 14.65 -48.39 -67.75
CA LEU A 62 13.46 -49.03 -67.15
C LEU A 62 13.87 -50.26 -66.34
N MET A 63 13.79 -50.13 -65.02
CA MET A 63 14.10 -51.15 -64.04
C MET A 63 12.79 -51.79 -63.55
N GLY A 64 12.65 -53.10 -63.72
CA GLY A 64 11.56 -53.90 -63.15
C GLY A 64 11.99 -54.70 -61.93
N ARG A 65 11.09 -55.59 -61.50
CA ARG A 65 11.18 -56.32 -60.24
C ARG A 65 12.33 -57.34 -60.21
N GLN A 66 12.71 -57.86 -61.36
CA GLN A 66 13.78 -58.82 -61.57
C GLN A 66 15.05 -58.19 -62.16
N TRP A 67 15.07 -56.87 -62.39
CA TRP A 67 16.17 -56.17 -63.06
C TRP A 67 17.54 -56.48 -62.45
N LEU A 68 17.60 -56.52 -61.11
CA LEU A 68 18.80 -56.82 -60.32
C LEU A 68 19.05 -58.32 -60.12
N THR A 69 17.99 -59.14 -60.10
CA THR A 69 18.02 -60.54 -59.65
C THR A 69 17.92 -61.58 -60.77
N CYS A 70 17.68 -61.14 -62.00
CA CYS A 70 17.72 -62.00 -63.18
C CYS A 70 19.11 -62.64 -63.35
N VAL A 71 19.14 -63.93 -63.72
CA VAL A 71 20.38 -64.71 -63.87
C VAL A 71 20.61 -65.14 -65.33
N ASN A 72 21.87 -65.31 -65.72
CA ASN A 72 22.26 -65.86 -67.01
C ASN A 72 22.06 -67.39 -67.03
N LYS A 73 22.36 -68.05 -68.16
CA LYS A 73 22.27 -69.52 -68.29
C LYS A 73 23.20 -70.29 -67.35
N SER A 74 24.21 -69.62 -66.79
CA SER A 74 25.18 -70.16 -65.82
C SER A 74 24.75 -69.95 -64.36
N GLY A 75 23.64 -69.25 -64.12
CA GLY A 75 23.13 -68.94 -62.77
C GLY A 75 23.68 -67.66 -62.13
N GLU A 76 24.48 -66.88 -62.85
CA GLU A 76 25.08 -65.63 -62.35
C GLU A 76 24.17 -64.42 -62.60
N PRO A 77 24.09 -63.42 -61.69
CA PRO A 77 23.28 -62.22 -61.91
C PRO A 77 23.68 -61.47 -63.20
N ARG A 78 22.73 -61.27 -64.13
CA ARG A 78 23.05 -60.80 -65.50
C ARG A 78 23.78 -59.47 -65.52
N LEU A 79 23.38 -58.50 -64.70
CA LEU A 79 24.06 -57.19 -64.64
C LEU A 79 25.55 -57.30 -64.28
N PHE A 80 26.00 -58.36 -63.59
CA PHE A 80 27.40 -58.55 -63.25
C PHE A 80 28.22 -59.23 -64.37
N ALA A 81 27.56 -59.89 -65.31
CA ALA A 81 28.22 -60.44 -66.50
C ALA A 81 28.75 -59.31 -67.41
N GLU A 82 29.84 -59.58 -68.14
CA GLU A 82 30.48 -58.61 -69.04
C GLU A 82 29.79 -58.48 -70.40
N ASP A 83 28.92 -59.43 -70.74
CA ASP A 83 28.16 -59.50 -71.99
C ASP A 83 26.72 -58.98 -71.87
N ASP A 84 26.29 -58.52 -70.68
CA ASP A 84 24.92 -58.02 -70.50
C ASP A 84 24.68 -56.68 -71.20
N ILE A 85 23.71 -56.71 -72.12
CA ILE A 85 23.35 -55.60 -73.00
C ILE A 85 22.89 -54.38 -72.20
N VAL A 86 22.06 -54.60 -71.17
CA VAL A 86 21.49 -53.52 -70.34
C VAL A 86 22.62 -52.75 -69.62
N ARG A 87 23.61 -53.46 -69.06
CA ARG A 87 24.81 -52.85 -68.49
C ARG A 87 25.64 -52.12 -69.56
N PHE A 88 25.90 -52.75 -70.71
CA PHE A 88 26.69 -52.17 -71.80
C PHE A 88 26.12 -50.82 -72.28
N GLU A 89 24.80 -50.74 -72.49
CA GLU A 89 24.11 -49.51 -72.90
C GLU A 89 24.22 -48.39 -71.86
N LEU A 90 24.11 -48.72 -70.57
CA LEU A 90 24.28 -47.74 -69.47
C LEU A 90 25.72 -47.23 -69.38
N GLU A 91 26.71 -48.13 -69.50
CA GLU A 91 28.12 -47.75 -69.57
C GLU A 91 28.41 -46.86 -70.80
N ALA A 92 27.83 -47.18 -71.96
CA ALA A 92 27.92 -46.35 -73.16
C ALA A 92 27.24 -44.99 -72.96
N ALA A 93 26.06 -44.94 -72.33
CA ALA A 93 25.36 -43.69 -72.02
C ALA A 93 26.22 -42.77 -71.15
N ARG A 94 26.87 -43.32 -70.12
CA ARG A 94 27.81 -42.59 -69.26
C ARG A 94 29.04 -42.12 -70.02
N ARG A 95 29.65 -42.99 -70.83
CA ARG A 95 30.84 -42.70 -71.66
C ARG A 95 30.59 -41.56 -72.64
N HIS A 96 29.42 -41.53 -73.26
CA HIS A 96 29.01 -40.50 -74.23
C HIS A 96 28.30 -39.29 -73.60
N GLY A 97 28.29 -39.17 -72.27
CA GLY A 97 27.72 -38.03 -71.54
C GLY A 97 26.22 -37.82 -71.76
N ARG A 98 25.47 -38.89 -72.04
CA ARG A 98 24.02 -38.83 -72.27
C ARG A 98 23.28 -38.57 -70.96
N LEU A 99 22.12 -37.89 -71.04
CA LEU A 99 21.26 -37.74 -69.88
C LEU A 99 20.56 -39.08 -69.61
N VAL A 100 20.76 -39.67 -68.43
CA VAL A 100 20.11 -40.93 -68.04
C VAL A 100 19.00 -40.62 -67.03
N ILE A 101 17.81 -41.16 -67.24
CA ILE A 101 16.68 -41.07 -66.31
C ILE A 101 16.32 -42.49 -65.88
N PRO A 102 16.54 -42.86 -64.61
CA PRO A 102 16.09 -44.14 -64.06
C PRO A 102 14.55 -44.15 -63.95
N LEU A 103 13.91 -45.20 -64.45
CA LEU A 103 12.46 -45.42 -64.36
C LEU A 103 12.18 -46.68 -63.52
N LEU A 104 11.40 -46.55 -62.45
CA LEU A 104 11.06 -47.66 -61.56
C LEU A 104 9.68 -48.22 -61.93
N ALA A 105 9.63 -49.44 -62.44
CA ALA A 105 8.39 -50.11 -62.82
C ALA A 105 7.72 -50.80 -61.62
N GLN A 106 6.38 -50.90 -61.64
CA GLN A 106 5.62 -51.82 -60.76
C GLN A 106 5.89 -51.68 -59.24
N ASP A 107 5.92 -50.45 -58.71
CA ASP A 107 6.08 -50.14 -57.28
C ASP A 107 7.35 -50.73 -56.61
N ILE A 108 8.39 -51.02 -57.40
CA ILE A 108 9.68 -51.47 -56.85
C ILE A 108 10.37 -50.36 -56.06
N LYS A 109 11.11 -50.75 -55.02
CA LYS A 109 12.05 -49.86 -54.35
C LYS A 109 13.32 -49.72 -55.18
N GLU A 110 13.94 -48.55 -55.09
CA GLU A 110 15.22 -48.25 -55.73
C GLU A 110 16.32 -49.23 -55.26
N PRO A 111 17.14 -49.79 -56.16
CA PRO A 111 18.27 -50.64 -55.79
C PRO A 111 19.28 -49.94 -54.87
N GLU A 112 19.80 -50.65 -53.88
CA GLU A 112 20.90 -50.12 -53.07
C GLU A 112 22.18 -50.01 -53.92
N LYS A 113 22.80 -48.83 -53.95
CA LYS A 113 23.97 -48.50 -54.80
C LYS A 113 25.09 -49.55 -54.78
N HIS A 114 25.39 -50.14 -53.62
CA HIS A 114 26.47 -51.13 -53.47
C HIS A 114 26.11 -52.52 -54.03
N LYS A 115 24.84 -52.79 -54.35
CA LYS A 115 24.37 -54.04 -54.98
C LYS A 115 24.50 -54.01 -56.51
N LEU A 116 24.93 -52.89 -57.09
CA LEU A 116 25.17 -52.73 -58.53
C LEU A 116 26.66 -52.93 -58.88
N PRO A 117 26.96 -53.41 -60.11
CA PRO A 117 28.32 -53.43 -60.65
C PRO A 117 28.99 -52.04 -60.56
N PRO A 118 30.28 -51.94 -60.16
CA PRO A 118 30.97 -50.67 -59.94
C PRO A 118 30.83 -49.65 -61.09
N SER A 119 30.81 -50.13 -62.33
CA SER A 119 30.70 -49.31 -63.54
C SER A 119 29.35 -48.65 -63.76
N ILE A 120 28.28 -49.07 -63.08
CA ILE A 120 26.92 -48.50 -63.17
C ILE A 120 26.34 -48.02 -61.83
N GLN A 121 27.12 -48.03 -60.74
CA GLN A 121 26.67 -47.53 -59.42
C GLN A 121 26.23 -46.05 -59.46
N TRP A 122 26.78 -45.26 -60.38
CA TRP A 122 26.38 -43.87 -60.60
C TRP A 122 24.91 -43.70 -61.01
N LEU A 123 24.22 -44.77 -61.44
CA LEU A 123 22.80 -44.70 -61.83
C LEU A 123 21.91 -44.29 -60.65
N MET A 124 22.28 -44.68 -59.42
CA MET A 124 21.58 -44.34 -58.17
C MET A 124 21.97 -42.95 -57.62
N ASP A 125 22.80 -42.20 -58.35
CA ASP A 125 23.02 -40.76 -58.08
C ASP A 125 22.04 -39.88 -58.88
N TYR A 126 21.15 -40.49 -59.68
CA TYR A 126 20.12 -39.80 -60.47
C TYR A 126 18.72 -40.03 -59.91
N GLN A 127 17.92 -38.97 -59.85
CA GLN A 127 16.54 -39.03 -59.39
C GLN A 127 15.69 -39.97 -60.27
N ALA A 128 15.27 -41.09 -59.70
CA ALA A 128 14.37 -42.02 -60.37
C ALA A 128 12.92 -41.48 -60.47
N ILE A 129 12.22 -41.86 -61.54
CA ILE A 129 10.79 -41.57 -61.75
C ILE A 129 9.99 -42.89 -61.68
N PRO A 130 8.98 -43.02 -60.80
CA PRO A 130 8.13 -44.20 -60.75
C PRO A 130 7.16 -44.22 -61.93
N ILE A 131 7.03 -45.39 -62.58
CA ILE A 131 6.05 -45.67 -63.64
C ILE A 131 5.19 -46.84 -63.17
N ARG A 132 4.06 -46.53 -62.52
CA ARG A 132 3.19 -47.54 -61.91
C ARG A 132 2.20 -48.11 -62.92
N SER A 133 1.78 -49.35 -62.65
CA SER A 133 0.78 -50.05 -63.46
C SER A 133 -0.65 -49.65 -63.09
N GLY A 134 -1.63 -50.13 -63.85
CA GLY A 134 -3.06 -49.87 -63.58
C GLY A 134 -3.46 -48.42 -63.80
N GLY A 135 -4.29 -47.88 -62.90
CA GLY A 135 -4.90 -46.55 -63.04
C GLY A 135 -3.91 -45.38 -63.01
N PHE A 136 -2.79 -45.52 -62.30
CA PHE A 136 -1.79 -44.44 -62.15
C PHE A 136 -0.89 -44.25 -63.38
N PHE A 137 -0.83 -45.24 -64.27
CA PHE A 137 0.06 -45.24 -65.45
C PHE A 137 -0.08 -43.96 -66.29
N ARG A 138 -1.31 -43.49 -66.51
CA ARG A 138 -1.56 -42.30 -67.36
C ARG A 138 -0.91 -41.03 -66.77
N ASP A 139 -0.96 -40.87 -65.46
CA ASP A 139 -0.50 -39.67 -64.76
C ASP A 139 1.02 -39.69 -64.55
N ASP A 140 1.58 -40.85 -64.23
CA ASP A 140 3.03 -41.05 -64.12
C ASP A 140 3.70 -40.83 -65.49
N VAL A 141 3.11 -41.33 -66.58
CA VAL A 141 3.62 -41.09 -67.95
C VAL A 141 3.39 -39.64 -68.39
N ALA A 142 2.28 -38.99 -68.03
CA ALA A 142 2.09 -37.57 -68.31
C ALA A 142 3.15 -36.69 -67.61
N ARG A 143 3.55 -37.06 -66.38
CA ARG A 143 4.66 -36.41 -65.65
C ARG A 143 5.99 -36.61 -66.37
N LEU A 144 6.32 -37.85 -66.76
CA LEU A 144 7.54 -38.16 -67.52
C LEU A 144 7.60 -37.38 -68.85
N VAL A 145 6.51 -37.35 -69.61
CA VAL A 145 6.40 -36.55 -70.85
C VAL A 145 6.60 -35.05 -70.58
N GLY A 146 6.07 -34.54 -69.46
CA GLY A 146 6.28 -33.16 -69.01
C GLY A 146 7.75 -32.83 -68.76
N GLU A 147 8.46 -33.67 -68.00
CA GLU A 147 9.90 -33.48 -67.76
C GLU A 147 10.72 -33.61 -69.05
N LEU A 148 10.41 -34.62 -69.88
CA LEU A 148 11.06 -34.81 -71.19
C LEU A 148 10.87 -33.60 -72.10
N LYS A 149 9.68 -32.98 -72.15
CA LYS A 149 9.45 -31.75 -72.94
C LYS A 149 10.28 -30.57 -72.41
N ARG A 150 10.43 -30.40 -71.09
CA ARG A 150 11.31 -29.37 -70.50
C ARG A 150 12.80 -29.62 -70.81
N ILE A 151 13.24 -30.87 -70.76
CA ILE A 151 14.60 -31.28 -71.15
C ILE A 151 14.82 -30.98 -72.63
N GLY A 152 13.89 -31.37 -73.50
CA GLY A 152 13.93 -31.12 -74.93
C GLY A 152 14.07 -29.63 -75.26
N GLU A 153 13.32 -28.75 -74.58
CA GLU A 153 13.44 -27.31 -74.79
C GLU A 153 14.79 -26.75 -74.30
N ARG A 154 15.30 -27.22 -73.16
CA ARG A 154 16.66 -26.85 -72.68
C ARG A 154 17.75 -27.30 -73.66
N LEU A 155 17.60 -28.48 -74.26
CA LEU A 155 18.53 -28.99 -75.27
C LEU A 155 18.40 -28.23 -76.60
N ARG A 156 17.18 -27.85 -77.00
CA ARG A 156 16.93 -27.00 -78.18
C ARG A 156 17.58 -25.63 -78.03
N ILE A 157 17.32 -24.93 -76.92
CA ILE A 157 17.95 -23.63 -76.63
C ILE A 157 19.47 -23.76 -76.63
N LYS A 158 20.03 -24.79 -75.98
CA LYS A 158 21.48 -25.05 -75.99
C LYS A 158 22.02 -25.27 -77.42
N ALA A 159 21.31 -26.03 -78.24
CA ALA A 159 21.70 -26.29 -79.63
C ALA A 159 21.57 -25.04 -80.52
N GLU A 160 20.54 -24.22 -80.34
CA GLU A 160 20.35 -22.94 -81.05
C GLU A 160 21.50 -21.95 -80.71
N PHE A 161 21.85 -21.81 -79.43
CA PHE A 161 23.02 -21.03 -79.01
C PHE A 161 24.34 -21.59 -79.58
N GLN A 162 24.52 -22.92 -79.58
CA GLN A 162 25.71 -23.55 -80.16
C GLN A 162 25.78 -23.40 -81.69
N ALA A 163 24.64 -23.44 -82.38
CA ALA A 163 24.55 -23.23 -83.82
C ALA A 163 24.84 -21.77 -84.21
N GLN A 164 24.37 -20.78 -83.43
CA GLN A 164 24.76 -19.38 -83.63
C GLN A 164 26.25 -19.13 -83.35
N ALA A 165 26.82 -19.80 -82.35
CA ALA A 165 28.26 -19.77 -82.09
C ALA A 165 29.08 -20.43 -83.22
N ALA A 166 28.59 -21.51 -83.82
CA ALA A 166 29.27 -22.24 -84.90
C ALA A 166 29.08 -21.61 -86.29
N ALA A 167 27.95 -20.91 -86.53
CA ALA A 167 27.68 -20.17 -87.76
C ALA A 167 28.54 -18.90 -87.91
N THR A 168 29.17 -18.46 -86.83
CA THR A 168 30.23 -17.43 -86.87
C THR A 168 31.57 -18.15 -87.02
N PRO A 169 32.22 -18.16 -88.20
CA PRO A 169 33.50 -18.85 -88.34
C PRO A 169 34.53 -18.21 -87.39
N PRO A 170 35.33 -19.01 -86.66
CA PRO A 170 36.37 -18.45 -85.81
C PRO A 170 37.35 -17.66 -86.69
N PRO A 171 37.69 -16.40 -86.34
CA PRO A 171 38.59 -15.60 -87.14
C PRO A 171 39.94 -16.31 -87.22
N GLN A 172 40.32 -16.72 -88.43
CA GLN A 172 41.64 -17.30 -88.67
C GLN A 172 42.70 -16.32 -88.17
N PRO A 173 43.70 -16.77 -87.40
CA PRO A 173 44.68 -15.86 -86.82
C PRO A 173 45.60 -15.32 -87.93
N ALA A 174 45.34 -14.10 -88.36
CA ALA A 174 46.34 -13.31 -89.06
C ALA A 174 47.59 -13.24 -88.16
N ALA A 175 48.77 -13.51 -88.74
CA ALA A 175 49.99 -13.82 -88.00
C ALA A 175 50.59 -12.68 -87.15
N ASN A 176 49.93 -11.52 -87.10
CA ASN A 176 50.33 -10.32 -86.33
C ASN A 176 49.21 -9.82 -85.39
N SER A 177 48.41 -10.70 -84.77
CA SER A 177 47.36 -10.27 -83.84
C SER A 177 47.94 -9.87 -82.47
N THR A 178 47.94 -8.59 -82.13
CA THR A 178 48.21 -8.07 -80.78
C THR A 178 46.98 -8.23 -79.87
N VAL A 179 47.19 -8.17 -78.55
CA VAL A 179 46.14 -8.09 -77.52
C VAL A 179 46.33 -6.83 -76.68
N ARG A 180 45.25 -6.11 -76.39
CA ARG A 180 45.30 -4.89 -75.59
C ARG A 180 45.25 -5.21 -74.10
N CYS A 181 46.19 -4.69 -73.32
CA CYS A 181 46.18 -4.83 -71.86
C CYS A 181 44.96 -4.11 -71.24
N SER A 182 44.23 -4.78 -70.35
CA SER A 182 43.07 -4.18 -69.66
C SER A 182 43.43 -3.17 -68.57
N VAL A 183 44.72 -2.99 -68.25
CA VAL A 183 45.20 -2.13 -67.16
C VAL A 183 45.85 -0.86 -67.70
N CYS A 184 46.86 -0.99 -68.58
CA CYS A 184 47.59 0.15 -69.15
C CYS A 184 47.32 0.41 -70.64
N THR A 185 46.37 -0.29 -71.25
CA THR A 185 46.01 -0.23 -72.68
C THR A 185 47.12 -0.48 -73.70
N ALA A 186 48.34 -0.84 -73.27
CA ALA A 186 49.43 -1.22 -74.15
C ALA A 186 49.10 -2.47 -74.99
N GLU A 187 49.51 -2.46 -76.26
CA GLU A 187 49.40 -3.61 -77.16
C GLU A 187 50.54 -4.59 -76.91
N CYS A 188 50.19 -5.87 -76.72
CA CYS A 188 51.10 -6.95 -76.34
C CYS A 188 50.93 -8.13 -77.31
N ASP A 189 51.94 -8.97 -77.46
CA ASP A 189 51.82 -10.18 -78.28
C ASP A 189 50.81 -11.15 -77.69
N LYS A 190 49.99 -11.78 -78.54
CA LYS A 190 48.95 -12.75 -78.11
C LYS A 190 49.52 -14.02 -77.46
N GLY A 191 50.81 -14.31 -77.65
CA GLY A 191 51.51 -15.39 -76.93
C GLY A 191 51.91 -15.03 -75.50
N SER A 192 51.96 -13.74 -75.16
CA SER A 192 52.43 -13.26 -73.86
C SER A 192 51.39 -13.50 -72.76
N GLN A 193 51.83 -14.05 -71.63
CA GLN A 193 50.96 -14.29 -70.46
C GLN A 193 50.68 -12.98 -69.70
N CYS A 194 51.66 -12.07 -69.69
CA CYS A 194 51.63 -10.78 -69.00
C CYS A 194 51.95 -9.62 -69.95
N CYS A 195 51.49 -8.42 -69.60
CA CYS A 195 51.76 -7.19 -70.32
C CYS A 195 53.24 -6.79 -70.17
N HIS A 196 53.93 -6.48 -71.26
CA HIS A 196 55.33 -6.01 -71.22
C HIS A 196 55.50 -4.68 -70.50
N SER A 197 54.49 -3.81 -70.54
CA SER A 197 54.55 -2.44 -70.01
C SER A 197 54.19 -2.33 -68.53
N CYS A 198 53.23 -3.13 -68.03
CA CYS A 198 52.75 -3.03 -66.64
C CYS A 198 52.75 -4.36 -65.86
N GLY A 199 53.24 -5.46 -66.44
CA GLY A 199 53.31 -6.78 -65.80
C GLY A 199 51.95 -7.48 -65.57
N ALA A 200 50.82 -6.81 -65.81
CA ALA A 200 49.49 -7.38 -65.57
C ALA A 200 49.19 -8.59 -66.47
N ALA A 201 48.64 -9.66 -65.90
CA ALA A 201 48.20 -10.84 -66.65
C ALA A 201 47.17 -10.47 -67.73
N LEU A 202 47.42 -10.88 -68.98
CA LEU A 202 46.58 -10.59 -70.15
C LEU A 202 45.41 -11.58 -70.30
N TRP A 203 45.55 -12.75 -69.68
CA TRP A 203 44.63 -13.87 -69.77
C TRP A 203 44.15 -14.30 -68.39
N ASN A 204 42.88 -14.67 -68.31
CA ASN A 204 42.30 -15.36 -67.17
C ASN A 204 41.60 -16.62 -67.68
N ASP A 205 41.53 -17.67 -66.87
CA ASP A 205 40.74 -18.85 -67.23
C ASP A 205 39.26 -18.63 -66.84
N CYS A 206 38.32 -19.16 -67.63
CA CYS A 206 36.89 -18.98 -67.40
C CYS A 206 36.38 -19.88 -66.27
N PRO A 207 35.78 -19.35 -65.18
CA PRO A 207 35.29 -20.18 -64.08
C PRO A 207 34.12 -21.10 -64.44
N GLY A 208 33.44 -20.90 -65.59
CA GLY A 208 32.34 -21.76 -66.03
C GLY A 208 32.73 -22.95 -66.92
N CYS A 209 33.85 -22.87 -67.65
CA CYS A 209 34.26 -23.91 -68.62
C CYS A 209 35.78 -24.18 -68.70
N GLY A 210 36.60 -23.50 -67.90
CA GLY A 210 38.07 -23.60 -67.93
C GLY A 210 38.74 -22.98 -69.15
N THR A 211 38.00 -22.52 -70.17
CA THR A 211 38.59 -21.91 -71.38
C THR A 211 39.33 -20.62 -71.04
N ARG A 212 40.57 -20.51 -71.52
CA ARG A 212 41.39 -19.30 -71.40
C ARG A 212 40.80 -18.16 -72.23
N VAL A 213 40.52 -17.04 -71.56
CA VAL A 213 39.87 -15.85 -72.13
C VAL A 213 40.71 -14.60 -71.82
N GLN A 214 40.65 -13.60 -72.70
CA GLN A 214 41.32 -12.32 -72.45
C GLN A 214 40.71 -11.63 -71.23
N ARG A 215 41.56 -11.05 -70.38
CA ARG A 215 41.15 -10.42 -69.11
C ARG A 215 40.13 -9.29 -69.28
N ALA A 216 40.13 -8.62 -70.43
CA ALA A 216 39.23 -7.52 -70.77
C ALA A 216 37.80 -7.96 -71.14
N LEU A 217 37.53 -9.25 -71.36
CA LEU A 217 36.21 -9.71 -71.81
C LEU A 217 35.19 -9.75 -70.66
N ALA A 218 33.99 -9.20 -70.92
CA ALA A 218 32.86 -9.30 -70.01
C ALA A 218 32.21 -10.70 -70.01
N TYR A 219 32.21 -11.37 -71.16
CA TYR A 219 31.61 -12.69 -71.37
C TYR A 219 32.64 -13.70 -71.92
N CYS A 220 32.49 -14.97 -71.55
CA CYS A 220 33.30 -16.04 -72.13
C CYS A 220 32.89 -16.32 -73.58
N THR A 221 33.85 -16.31 -74.51
CA THR A 221 33.63 -16.63 -75.93
C THR A 221 33.31 -18.10 -76.20
N SER A 222 33.55 -19.01 -75.24
CA SER A 222 33.27 -20.44 -75.38
C SER A 222 31.90 -20.85 -74.81
N CYS A 223 31.49 -20.29 -73.66
CA CYS A 223 30.28 -20.71 -72.95
C CYS A 223 29.28 -19.59 -72.62
N GLY A 224 29.54 -18.36 -73.08
CA GLY A 224 28.66 -17.19 -72.86
C GLY A 224 28.62 -16.65 -71.43
N THR A 225 29.29 -17.27 -70.47
CA THR A 225 29.25 -16.88 -69.05
C THR A 225 29.80 -15.49 -68.79
N HIS A 226 29.06 -14.66 -68.04
CA HIS A 226 29.51 -13.34 -67.61
C HIS A 226 30.63 -13.44 -66.55
N LEU A 227 31.86 -13.08 -66.94
CA LEU A 227 33.10 -13.42 -66.24
C LEU A 227 33.31 -12.65 -64.93
N ALA A 228 32.93 -11.37 -64.85
CA ALA A 228 33.10 -10.60 -63.61
C ALA A 228 32.12 -11.07 -62.52
N ARG A 229 30.81 -11.06 -62.83
CA ARG A 229 29.73 -11.55 -61.95
C ARG A 229 29.95 -12.98 -61.43
N LEU A 230 30.48 -13.92 -62.24
CA LEU A 230 30.76 -15.27 -61.73
C LEU A 230 32.02 -15.34 -60.83
N ARG A 231 33.02 -14.48 -61.04
CA ARG A 231 34.16 -14.37 -60.10
C ARG A 231 33.71 -13.81 -58.75
N GLU A 232 32.92 -12.74 -58.77
CA GLU A 232 32.32 -12.14 -57.58
C GLU A 232 31.48 -13.17 -56.80
N LEU A 233 30.62 -13.93 -57.50
CA LEU A 233 29.82 -15.00 -56.91
C LEU A 233 30.69 -16.12 -56.31
N ASN A 234 31.77 -16.52 -56.98
CA ASN A 234 32.71 -17.52 -56.47
C ASN A 234 33.48 -17.02 -55.24
N GLU A 235 33.97 -15.77 -55.25
CA GLU A 235 34.66 -15.15 -54.11
C GLU A 235 33.75 -15.03 -52.88
N VAL A 236 32.49 -14.64 -53.07
CA VAL A 236 31.47 -14.62 -52.02
C VAL A 236 31.19 -16.04 -51.51
N THR A 237 31.01 -17.02 -52.41
CA THR A 237 30.76 -18.42 -52.05
C THR A 237 31.93 -19.02 -51.27
N GLU A 238 33.19 -18.79 -51.68
CA GLU A 238 34.38 -19.23 -50.95
C GLU A 238 34.48 -18.58 -49.57
N ARG A 239 34.25 -17.26 -49.47
CA ARG A 239 34.32 -16.53 -48.20
C ARG A 239 33.28 -17.03 -47.21
N THR A 240 32.01 -17.10 -47.64
CA THR A 240 30.90 -17.58 -46.81
C THR A 240 31.06 -19.06 -46.45
N GLY A 241 31.58 -19.89 -47.37
CA GLY A 241 31.93 -21.28 -47.11
C GLY A 241 33.01 -21.43 -46.04
N ARG A 242 34.08 -20.62 -46.07
CA ARG A 242 35.11 -20.61 -45.01
C ARG A 242 34.53 -20.18 -43.67
N SER A 243 33.71 -19.13 -43.63
CA SER A 243 33.02 -18.71 -42.41
C SER A 243 32.12 -19.81 -41.85
N LEU A 244 31.37 -20.52 -42.70
CA LEU A 244 30.50 -21.64 -42.28
C LEU A 244 31.31 -22.80 -41.66
N VAL A 245 32.48 -23.13 -42.22
CA VAL A 245 33.38 -24.14 -41.65
C VAL A 245 33.92 -23.71 -40.29
N LEU A 246 34.31 -22.43 -40.12
CA LEU A 246 34.77 -21.91 -38.83
C LEU A 246 33.66 -21.95 -37.78
N VAL A 247 32.43 -21.58 -38.15
CA VAL A 247 31.25 -21.68 -37.28
C VAL A 247 30.99 -23.14 -36.87
N ALA A 248 31.03 -24.08 -37.82
CA ALA A 248 30.84 -25.50 -37.53
C ALA A 248 31.89 -26.08 -36.55
N ALA A 249 33.10 -25.51 -36.51
CA ALA A 249 34.19 -25.94 -35.64
C ALA A 249 34.09 -25.44 -34.18
N ILE A 250 33.20 -24.50 -33.87
CA ILE A 250 33.02 -23.99 -32.50
C ILE A 250 32.46 -25.10 -31.60
N SER A 251 33.10 -25.39 -30.46
CA SER A 251 32.71 -26.50 -29.57
C SER A 251 31.60 -26.18 -28.57
N ASP A 252 31.42 -24.91 -28.20
CA ASP A 252 30.29 -24.50 -27.37
C ASP A 252 29.07 -24.12 -28.24
N PRO A 253 27.88 -24.72 -28.01
CA PRO A 253 26.71 -24.44 -28.83
C PRO A 253 26.17 -23.03 -28.63
N THR A 254 26.42 -22.37 -27.50
CA THR A 254 25.97 -20.98 -27.26
C THR A 254 26.81 -20.01 -28.07
N GLU A 255 28.13 -20.18 -28.05
CA GLU A 255 29.05 -19.43 -28.93
C GLU A 255 28.77 -19.74 -30.40
N ARG A 256 28.50 -21.01 -30.76
CA ARG A 256 28.14 -21.40 -32.12
C ARG A 256 26.86 -20.71 -32.58
N LEU A 257 25.83 -20.65 -31.74
CA LEU A 257 24.57 -19.96 -32.05
C LEU A 257 24.75 -18.45 -32.20
N ALA A 258 25.60 -17.83 -31.38
CA ALA A 258 25.95 -16.41 -31.53
C ALA A 258 26.64 -16.16 -32.89
N ALA A 259 27.56 -17.03 -33.31
CA ALA A 259 28.22 -16.91 -34.60
C ALA A 259 27.28 -17.19 -35.79
N ILE A 260 26.35 -18.15 -35.65
CA ILE A 260 25.26 -18.40 -36.62
C ILE A 260 24.35 -17.17 -36.77
N ALA A 261 24.04 -16.47 -35.68
CA ALA A 261 23.20 -15.27 -35.71
C ALA A 261 23.85 -14.10 -36.47
N VAL A 262 25.19 -14.06 -36.57
CA VAL A 262 25.94 -13.10 -37.39
C VAL A 262 25.99 -13.54 -38.85
N LEU A 263 26.31 -14.81 -39.13
CA LEU A 263 26.46 -15.33 -40.49
C LEU A 263 25.13 -15.50 -41.25
N GLY A 264 24.03 -15.76 -40.53
CA GLY A 264 22.72 -16.03 -41.11
C GLY A 264 22.15 -14.90 -41.98
N PRO A 265 22.09 -13.64 -41.49
CA PRO A 265 21.64 -12.51 -42.29
C PRO A 265 22.48 -12.28 -43.56
N GLU A 266 23.82 -12.40 -43.47
CA GLU A 266 24.71 -12.25 -44.63
C GLU A 266 24.48 -13.35 -45.68
N LEU A 267 24.32 -14.59 -45.25
CA LEU A 267 24.04 -15.72 -46.13
C LEU A 267 22.65 -15.62 -46.76
N GLU A 268 21.60 -15.27 -46.00
CA GLU A 268 20.25 -15.15 -46.59
C GLU A 268 20.15 -13.96 -47.56
N ALA A 269 20.85 -12.83 -47.29
CA ALA A 269 20.95 -11.72 -48.24
C ALA A 269 21.68 -12.09 -49.54
N THR A 270 22.78 -12.86 -49.45
CA THR A 270 23.50 -13.35 -50.64
C THR A 270 22.72 -14.42 -51.40
N VAL A 271 21.99 -15.31 -50.71
CA VAL A 271 21.05 -16.25 -51.33
C VAL A 271 19.92 -15.50 -52.05
N GLN A 272 19.36 -14.43 -51.48
CA GLN A 272 18.33 -13.63 -52.15
C GLN A 272 18.85 -12.95 -53.43
N ALA A 273 20.09 -12.46 -53.43
CA ALA A 273 20.72 -11.89 -54.62
C ALA A 273 21.04 -12.92 -55.73
N TYR A 274 21.18 -14.20 -55.36
CA TYR A 274 21.63 -15.30 -56.23
C TYR A 274 20.79 -16.58 -56.03
N ALA A 275 19.46 -16.46 -56.08
CA ALA A 275 18.51 -17.49 -55.67
C ALA A 275 18.69 -18.88 -56.35
N ASP A 276 19.15 -18.90 -57.60
CA ASP A 276 19.32 -20.12 -58.39
C ASP A 276 20.71 -20.77 -58.24
N HIS A 277 21.58 -20.30 -57.34
CA HIS A 277 22.95 -20.82 -57.18
C HIS A 277 23.03 -21.99 -56.18
N PRO A 278 23.26 -23.25 -56.63
CA PRO A 278 23.14 -24.42 -55.76
C PRO A 278 24.06 -24.43 -54.53
N PRO A 279 25.35 -24.01 -54.62
CA PRO A 279 26.22 -23.94 -53.44
C PRO A 279 25.70 -23.03 -52.31
N LEU A 280 25.03 -21.92 -52.63
CA LEU A 280 24.48 -21.01 -51.63
C LEU A 280 23.21 -21.59 -50.98
N LEU A 281 22.40 -22.30 -51.75
CA LEU A 281 21.24 -23.04 -51.23
C LEU A 281 21.67 -24.15 -50.25
N GLU A 282 22.72 -24.90 -50.60
CA GLU A 282 23.32 -25.93 -49.75
C GLU A 282 23.89 -25.34 -48.44
N MET A 283 24.66 -24.25 -48.53
CA MET A 283 25.16 -23.53 -47.34
C MET A 283 24.01 -23.07 -46.43
N ARG A 284 22.89 -22.62 -47.00
CA ARG A 284 21.71 -22.20 -46.23
C ARG A 284 21.02 -23.36 -45.52
N ILE A 285 20.90 -24.52 -46.18
CA ILE A 285 20.40 -25.74 -45.53
C ILE A 285 21.32 -26.11 -44.38
N ARG A 286 22.64 -26.15 -44.64
CA ARG A 286 23.65 -26.54 -43.64
C ARG A 286 23.70 -25.61 -42.43
N LEU A 287 23.54 -24.30 -42.62
CA LEU A 287 23.46 -23.33 -41.52
C LEU A 287 22.20 -23.55 -40.67
N ARG A 288 21.06 -23.89 -41.28
CA ARG A 288 19.80 -24.22 -40.57
C ARG A 288 19.89 -25.54 -39.80
N GLU A 289 20.60 -26.54 -40.32
CA GLU A 289 20.95 -27.76 -39.58
C GLU A 289 21.80 -27.43 -38.35
N LEU A 290 22.94 -26.75 -38.55
CA LEU A 290 23.84 -26.35 -37.45
C LEU A 290 23.11 -25.52 -36.38
N SER A 291 22.15 -24.69 -36.76
CA SER A 291 21.31 -23.92 -35.83
C SER A 291 20.42 -24.82 -34.96
N ARG A 292 19.70 -25.78 -35.57
CA ARG A 292 18.86 -26.74 -34.85
C ARG A 292 19.67 -27.65 -33.94
N ASP A 293 20.79 -28.18 -34.45
CA ASP A 293 21.66 -29.09 -33.69
C ASP A 293 22.30 -28.36 -32.51
N SER A 294 22.80 -27.14 -32.70
CA SER A 294 23.38 -26.36 -31.60
C SER A 294 22.33 -25.93 -30.57
N GLN A 295 21.10 -25.61 -30.99
CA GLN A 295 20.00 -25.37 -30.05
C GLN A 295 19.65 -26.60 -29.22
N ARG A 296 19.64 -27.78 -29.86
CA ARG A 296 19.44 -29.06 -29.18
C ARG A 296 20.56 -29.35 -28.19
N ASP A 297 21.83 -29.23 -28.60
CA ASP A 297 22.99 -29.42 -27.72
C ASP A 297 22.93 -28.50 -26.49
N ARG A 298 22.56 -27.23 -26.69
CA ARG A 298 22.39 -26.24 -25.61
C ARG A 298 21.25 -26.63 -24.65
N ALA A 299 20.11 -27.09 -25.19
CA ALA A 299 18.97 -27.56 -24.39
C ALA A 299 19.30 -28.86 -23.62
N ASP A 300 19.93 -29.83 -24.28
CA ASP A 300 20.31 -31.13 -23.69
C ASP A 300 21.36 -30.93 -22.57
N ARG A 301 22.34 -30.02 -22.74
CA ARG A 301 23.29 -29.64 -21.67
C ARG A 301 22.58 -29.01 -20.46
N ALA A 302 21.64 -28.08 -20.68
CA ALA A 302 20.87 -27.45 -19.60
C ALA A 302 19.93 -28.45 -18.87
N PHE A 303 19.41 -29.44 -19.60
CA PHE A 303 18.59 -30.51 -19.03
C PHE A 303 19.46 -31.44 -18.15
N GLN A 304 20.63 -31.83 -18.64
CA GLN A 304 21.58 -32.69 -17.91
C GLN A 304 22.16 -32.02 -16.65
N SER A 305 22.39 -30.70 -16.68
CA SER A 305 22.84 -29.94 -15.50
C SER A 305 21.75 -29.70 -14.44
N GLY A 306 20.51 -30.14 -14.70
CA GLY A 306 19.37 -29.95 -13.79
C GLY A 306 18.74 -28.56 -13.86
N GLN A 307 19.18 -27.69 -14.77
CA GLN A 307 18.64 -26.34 -14.98
C GLN A 307 17.32 -26.39 -15.78
N LEU A 308 16.32 -27.10 -15.26
CA LEU A 308 15.11 -27.47 -16.00
C LEU A 308 14.30 -26.27 -16.53
N ALA A 309 14.25 -25.14 -15.80
CA ALA A 309 13.61 -23.92 -16.29
C ALA A 309 14.29 -23.33 -17.53
N LEU A 310 15.63 -23.40 -17.60
CA LEU A 310 16.42 -22.94 -18.74
C LEU A 310 16.32 -23.92 -19.91
N ALA A 311 16.36 -25.23 -19.63
CA ALA A 311 16.13 -26.28 -20.62
C ALA A 311 14.74 -26.16 -21.26
N GLU A 312 13.70 -25.88 -20.49
CA GLU A 312 12.33 -25.66 -20.98
C GLU A 312 12.25 -24.46 -21.94
N GLN A 313 12.97 -23.37 -21.66
CA GLN A 313 13.11 -22.25 -22.60
C GLN A 313 13.81 -22.69 -23.89
N TYR A 314 14.95 -23.38 -23.80
CA TYR A 314 15.72 -23.79 -24.98
C TYR A 314 14.99 -24.83 -25.84
N TYR A 315 14.24 -25.78 -25.26
CA TYR A 315 13.39 -26.70 -26.05
C TYR A 315 12.19 -25.98 -26.69
N ARG A 316 11.67 -24.90 -26.09
CA ARG A 316 10.66 -24.04 -26.75
C ARG A 316 11.25 -23.27 -27.93
N GLU A 317 12.44 -22.70 -27.79
CA GLU A 317 13.19 -22.06 -28.89
C GLU A 317 13.49 -23.07 -30.01
N LEU A 318 13.90 -24.30 -29.68
CA LEU A 318 14.09 -25.37 -30.65
C LEU A 318 12.78 -25.73 -31.38
N ARG A 319 11.63 -25.73 -30.70
CA ARG A 319 10.30 -25.94 -31.33
C ARG A 319 9.82 -24.78 -32.21
N GLN A 320 10.40 -23.59 -32.08
CA GLN A 320 10.17 -22.49 -33.02
C GLN A 320 10.98 -22.66 -34.31
N LEU A 321 12.20 -23.21 -34.22
CA LEU A 321 13.05 -23.53 -35.37
C LEU A 321 12.65 -24.85 -36.07
N ASP A 322 12.19 -25.83 -35.30
CA ASP A 322 11.74 -27.13 -35.78
C ASP A 322 10.45 -27.56 -35.05
N PRO A 323 9.27 -27.19 -35.58
CA PRO A 323 7.99 -27.54 -34.98
C PRO A 323 7.74 -29.04 -34.84
N LEU A 324 8.40 -29.87 -35.66
CA LEU A 324 8.24 -31.33 -35.70
C LEU A 324 9.26 -32.08 -34.83
N SER A 325 10.12 -31.37 -34.10
CA SER A 325 11.11 -31.96 -33.19
C SER A 325 10.46 -32.79 -32.07
N VAL A 326 10.46 -34.11 -32.25
CA VAL A 326 9.96 -35.10 -31.27
C VAL A 326 10.71 -34.99 -29.95
N VAL A 327 12.05 -34.89 -30.02
CA VAL A 327 12.93 -34.80 -28.84
C VAL A 327 12.56 -33.60 -27.95
N ALA A 328 12.29 -32.44 -28.56
CA ALA A 328 11.87 -31.25 -27.83
C ALA A 328 10.47 -31.43 -27.21
N ALA A 329 9.54 -32.07 -27.91
CA ALA A 329 8.20 -32.33 -27.39
C ALA A 329 8.22 -33.30 -26.18
N GLU A 330 8.95 -34.41 -26.30
CA GLU A 330 9.12 -35.40 -25.22
C GLU A 330 9.78 -34.77 -23.97
N ARG A 331 10.85 -33.98 -24.16
CA ARG A 331 11.55 -33.33 -23.04
C ARG A 331 10.71 -32.25 -22.36
N LEU A 332 9.93 -31.46 -23.11
CA LEU A 332 8.98 -30.51 -22.52
C LEU A 332 7.89 -31.23 -21.71
N GLN A 333 7.35 -32.34 -22.22
CA GLN A 333 6.39 -33.17 -21.48
C GLN A 333 7.01 -33.80 -20.22
N GLU A 334 8.27 -34.22 -20.29
CA GLU A 334 9.00 -34.76 -19.13
C GLU A 334 9.23 -33.70 -18.04
N ILE A 335 9.63 -32.47 -18.42
CA ILE A 335 9.79 -31.34 -17.49
C ILE A 335 8.45 -31.02 -16.79
N GLU A 336 7.36 -30.95 -17.55
CA GLU A 336 6.03 -30.68 -17.00
C GLU A 336 5.51 -31.82 -16.11
N SER A 337 5.78 -33.08 -16.47
CA SER A 337 5.48 -34.24 -15.64
C SER A 337 6.25 -34.22 -14.31
N ARG A 338 7.55 -33.88 -14.33
CA ARG A 338 8.37 -33.72 -13.11
C ARG A 338 7.83 -32.60 -12.21
N ARG A 339 7.46 -31.46 -12.80
CA ARG A 339 6.85 -30.30 -12.12
C ARG A 339 5.53 -30.65 -11.44
N THR A 340 4.57 -31.14 -12.20
CA THR A 340 3.23 -31.53 -11.71
C THR A 340 3.29 -32.64 -10.66
N SER A 341 4.15 -33.65 -10.85
CA SER A 341 4.36 -34.73 -9.88
C SER A 341 4.96 -34.23 -8.57
N ALA A 342 5.93 -33.32 -8.61
CA ALA A 342 6.51 -32.73 -7.41
C ALA A 342 5.51 -31.85 -6.64
N PHE A 343 4.73 -31.03 -7.35
CA PHE A 343 3.65 -30.25 -6.73
C PHE A 343 2.53 -31.15 -6.19
N ALA A 344 2.23 -32.29 -6.83
CA ALA A 344 1.29 -33.28 -6.30
C ALA A 344 1.76 -33.88 -4.95
N ARG A 345 3.05 -34.22 -4.80
CA ARG A 345 3.62 -34.65 -3.50
C ARG A 345 3.49 -33.57 -2.43
N CYS A 346 3.70 -32.30 -2.79
CA CYS A 346 3.51 -31.17 -1.87
C CYS A 346 2.04 -31.10 -1.39
N ARG A 347 1.07 -31.21 -2.31
CA ARG A 347 -0.37 -31.23 -1.97
C ARG A 347 -0.74 -32.41 -1.08
N GLU A 348 -0.13 -33.58 -1.30
CA GLU A 348 -0.33 -34.74 -0.42
C GLU A 348 0.20 -34.50 1.00
N LEU A 349 1.40 -33.93 1.14
CA LEU A 349 1.97 -33.56 2.45
C LEU A 349 1.08 -32.56 3.20
N VAL A 350 0.51 -31.58 2.50
CA VAL A 350 -0.50 -30.64 3.06
C VAL A 350 -1.77 -31.39 3.46
N GLY A 351 -2.27 -32.31 2.63
CA GLY A 351 -3.44 -33.14 2.94
C GLY A 351 -3.28 -34.04 4.19
N ARG A 352 -2.03 -34.38 4.53
CA ARG A 352 -1.59 -35.10 5.74
C ARG A 352 -1.16 -34.17 6.91
N GLY A 353 -1.42 -32.86 6.83
CA GLY A 353 -1.08 -31.88 7.88
C GLY A 353 0.43 -31.65 8.10
N SER A 354 1.29 -32.10 7.18
CA SER A 354 2.76 -32.11 7.33
C SER A 354 3.41 -30.83 6.78
N TYR A 355 2.93 -29.66 7.21
CA TYR A 355 3.30 -28.36 6.64
C TYR A 355 4.81 -28.05 6.62
N LYS A 356 5.59 -28.48 7.62
CA LYS A 356 7.05 -28.26 7.62
C LYS A 356 7.73 -28.90 6.42
N ARG A 357 7.41 -30.17 6.13
CA ARG A 357 7.94 -30.90 4.96
C ARG A 357 7.40 -30.33 3.65
N ALA A 358 6.14 -29.90 3.63
CA ALA A 358 5.57 -29.24 2.46
C ALA A 358 6.29 -27.92 2.12
N VAL A 359 6.69 -27.13 3.13
CA VAL A 359 7.52 -25.92 2.94
C VAL A 359 8.90 -26.27 2.39
N GLU A 360 9.56 -27.30 2.92
CA GLU A 360 10.87 -27.78 2.44
C GLU A 360 10.81 -28.24 0.96
N GLU A 361 9.82 -29.05 0.59
CA GLU A 361 9.62 -29.51 -0.81
C GLU A 361 9.22 -28.36 -1.75
N LEU A 362 8.37 -27.42 -1.32
CA LEU A 362 7.98 -26.26 -2.14
C LEU A 362 9.16 -25.30 -2.36
N GLN A 363 10.05 -25.13 -1.38
CA GLN A 363 11.30 -24.38 -1.56
C GLN A 363 12.23 -25.05 -2.58
N GLN A 364 12.39 -26.37 -2.51
CA GLN A 364 13.16 -27.13 -3.51
C GLN A 364 12.54 -27.05 -4.92
N LEU A 365 11.21 -27.15 -5.02
CA LEU A 365 10.49 -26.99 -6.29
C LEU A 365 10.75 -25.62 -6.92
N LEU A 366 10.70 -24.54 -6.13
CA LEU A 366 10.94 -23.17 -6.62
C LEU A 366 12.41 -22.88 -6.94
N GLN A 367 13.36 -23.58 -6.33
CA GLN A 367 14.77 -23.53 -6.76
C GLN A 367 14.96 -24.11 -8.18
N VAL A 368 14.23 -25.18 -8.52
CA VAL A 368 14.27 -25.80 -9.86
C VAL A 368 13.36 -25.06 -10.87
N PHE A 369 12.25 -24.50 -10.40
CA PHE A 369 11.21 -23.83 -11.21
C PHE A 369 10.81 -22.46 -10.62
N PRO A 370 11.63 -21.40 -10.78
CA PRO A 370 11.39 -20.09 -10.16
C PRO A 370 10.07 -19.42 -10.56
N GLY A 371 9.56 -19.70 -11.77
CA GLY A 371 8.33 -19.11 -12.31
C GLY A 371 7.01 -19.77 -11.86
N HIS A 372 7.04 -20.78 -10.99
CA HIS A 372 5.83 -21.53 -10.65
C HIS A 372 4.91 -20.78 -9.66
N ALA A 373 4.03 -19.94 -10.20
CA ALA A 373 3.14 -19.07 -9.41
C ALA A 373 2.31 -19.80 -8.34
N GLU A 374 1.68 -20.94 -8.67
CA GLU A 374 0.90 -21.72 -7.70
C GLU A 374 1.74 -22.17 -6.50
N ALA A 375 2.92 -22.73 -6.75
CA ALA A 375 3.83 -23.20 -5.72
C ALA A 375 4.38 -22.06 -4.84
N ALA A 376 4.62 -20.87 -5.42
CA ALA A 376 4.99 -19.67 -4.66
C ALA A 376 3.85 -19.23 -3.71
N SER A 377 2.60 -19.23 -4.19
CA SER A 377 1.43 -18.91 -3.37
C SER A 377 1.19 -19.94 -2.25
N GLU A 378 1.37 -21.24 -2.55
CA GLU A 378 1.26 -22.32 -1.58
C GLU A 378 2.40 -22.31 -0.56
N LEU A 379 3.62 -21.92 -0.95
CA LEU A 379 4.73 -21.74 -0.02
C LEU A 379 4.41 -20.64 0.99
N GLN A 380 3.88 -19.49 0.55
CA GLN A 380 3.48 -18.41 1.44
C GLN A 380 2.37 -18.87 2.42
N ARG A 381 1.38 -19.61 1.92
CA ARG A 381 0.30 -20.18 2.75
C ARG A 381 0.83 -21.19 3.77
N CYS A 382 1.61 -22.16 3.32
CA CYS A 382 2.13 -23.25 4.15
C CYS A 382 3.17 -22.77 5.17
N SER A 383 4.01 -21.80 4.84
CA SER A 383 4.98 -21.22 5.76
C SER A 383 4.32 -20.45 6.90
N GLY A 384 3.27 -19.67 6.62
CA GLY A 384 2.46 -19.01 7.66
C GLY A 384 1.78 -20.01 8.61
N ILE A 385 1.22 -21.10 8.07
CA ILE A 385 0.62 -22.17 8.88
C ILE A 385 1.70 -22.90 9.70
N ALA A 386 2.83 -23.27 9.10
CA ALA A 386 3.94 -23.94 9.78
C ALA A 386 4.53 -23.09 10.93
N ALA A 387 4.71 -21.78 10.72
CA ALA A 387 5.19 -20.87 11.76
C ALA A 387 4.23 -20.78 12.94
N ARG A 388 2.92 -20.72 12.69
CA ARG A 388 1.89 -20.74 13.74
C ARG A 388 1.82 -22.08 14.48
N ILE A 389 1.98 -23.21 13.78
CA ILE A 389 2.08 -24.54 14.41
C ILE A 389 3.31 -24.61 15.33
N GLN A 390 4.46 -24.09 14.86
CA GLN A 390 5.72 -24.13 15.60
C GLN A 390 5.68 -23.32 16.90
N THR A 391 4.89 -22.25 16.98
CA THR A 391 4.71 -21.48 18.23
C THR A 391 3.62 -22.06 19.14
N LEU A 392 2.52 -22.59 18.58
CA LEU A 392 1.40 -23.11 19.37
C LEU A 392 1.66 -24.48 19.98
N VAL A 393 2.16 -25.45 19.21
CA VAL A 393 2.15 -26.87 19.60
C VAL A 393 3.13 -27.23 20.72
N PRO A 394 4.38 -26.72 20.77
CA PRO A 394 5.33 -27.11 21.82
C PRO A 394 4.91 -26.63 23.22
N ASP A 395 4.69 -25.32 23.35
CA ASP A 395 4.47 -24.66 24.64
C ASP A 395 3.16 -23.85 24.69
N GLY A 396 2.72 -23.26 23.57
CA GLY A 396 1.56 -22.37 23.53
C GLY A 396 0.26 -22.99 24.07
N LEU A 397 -0.10 -24.20 23.63
CA LEU A 397 -1.28 -24.91 24.13
C LEU A 397 -1.20 -25.23 25.63
N ARG A 398 -0.01 -25.59 26.12
CA ARG A 398 0.23 -25.88 27.55
C ARG A 398 0.12 -24.61 28.40
N GLU A 399 0.65 -23.50 27.91
CA GLU A 399 0.60 -22.21 28.59
C GLU A 399 -0.83 -21.63 28.57
N LEU A 400 -1.61 -21.80 27.50
CA LEU A 400 -3.05 -21.47 27.49
C LEU A 400 -3.82 -22.26 28.56
N ARG A 401 -3.57 -23.58 28.69
CA ARG A 401 -4.16 -24.42 29.74
C ARG A 401 -3.72 -23.95 31.14
N ARG A 402 -2.44 -23.66 31.34
CA ARG A 402 -1.88 -23.12 32.60
C ARG A 402 -2.49 -21.77 32.99
N GLN A 403 -2.71 -20.89 32.01
CA GLN A 403 -3.36 -19.59 32.19
C GLN A 403 -4.89 -19.70 32.31
N ARG A 404 -5.49 -20.90 32.19
CA ARG A 404 -6.95 -21.16 32.17
C ARG A 404 -7.68 -20.41 31.06
N LYS A 405 -7.02 -20.18 29.92
CA LYS A 405 -7.58 -19.51 28.73
C LYS A 405 -8.28 -20.53 27.83
N TYR A 406 -9.36 -21.12 28.34
CA TYR A 406 -10.01 -22.26 27.70
C TYR A 406 -10.77 -21.88 26.43
N LEU A 407 -11.32 -20.66 26.32
CA LEU A 407 -12.00 -20.20 25.10
C LEU A 407 -10.99 -20.04 23.94
N GLN A 408 -9.81 -19.48 24.23
CA GLN A 408 -8.72 -19.42 23.26
C GLN A 408 -8.17 -20.82 22.94
N LEU A 409 -8.04 -21.70 23.94
CA LEU A 409 -7.57 -23.08 23.74
C LEU A 409 -8.49 -23.88 22.81
N GLU A 410 -9.82 -23.85 23.01
CA GLU A 410 -10.76 -24.54 22.12
C GLU A 410 -10.64 -24.03 20.67
N ARG A 411 -10.54 -22.70 20.48
CA ARG A 411 -10.37 -22.10 19.14
C ARG A 411 -9.09 -22.57 18.44
N GLU A 412 -7.97 -22.62 19.14
CA GLU A 412 -6.70 -23.08 18.56
C GLU A 412 -6.71 -24.60 18.29
N LEU A 413 -7.34 -25.41 19.16
CA LEU A 413 -7.54 -26.85 18.93
C LEU A 413 -8.42 -27.10 17.70
N ILE A 414 -9.56 -26.41 17.57
CA ILE A 414 -10.42 -26.49 16.39
C ILE A 414 -9.63 -26.11 15.11
N TRP A 415 -8.87 -25.02 15.15
CA TRP A 415 -8.02 -24.61 14.02
C TRP A 415 -7.00 -25.68 13.63
N LEU A 416 -6.32 -26.30 14.61
CA LEU A 416 -5.33 -27.36 14.39
C LEU A 416 -5.96 -28.64 13.80
N ARG A 417 -7.17 -29.00 14.24
CA ARG A 417 -7.96 -30.11 13.64
C ARG A 417 -8.33 -29.81 12.20
N ASP A 418 -8.76 -28.59 11.90
CA ASP A 418 -9.14 -28.19 10.55
C ASP A 418 -7.91 -28.13 9.60
N GLN A 419 -6.72 -27.86 10.15
CA GLN A 419 -5.42 -28.05 9.47
C GLN A 419 -4.90 -29.51 9.49
N ARG A 420 -5.66 -30.47 10.06
CA ARG A 420 -5.31 -31.90 10.17
C ARG A 420 -3.95 -32.17 10.86
N VAL A 421 -3.55 -31.32 11.79
CA VAL A 421 -2.27 -31.45 12.50
C VAL A 421 -2.39 -32.54 13.57
N PRO A 422 -1.58 -33.61 13.55
CA PRO A 422 -1.65 -34.67 14.56
C PRO A 422 -1.06 -34.18 15.89
N ILE A 423 -1.91 -34.12 16.93
CA ILE A 423 -1.54 -33.68 18.28
C ILE A 423 -1.83 -34.81 19.27
N ARG A 424 -0.87 -35.12 20.14
CA ARG A 424 -1.07 -36.08 21.24
C ARG A 424 -2.05 -35.49 22.25
N ASN A 425 -3.01 -36.29 22.71
CA ASN A 425 -4.02 -35.91 23.69
C ASN A 425 -4.98 -34.80 23.21
N PHE A 426 -5.17 -34.66 21.88
CA PHE A 426 -6.07 -33.68 21.29
C PHE A 426 -7.49 -33.73 21.87
N ASP A 427 -8.10 -34.93 21.87
CA ASP A 427 -9.48 -35.11 22.31
C ASP A 427 -9.62 -34.83 23.81
N GLU A 428 -8.67 -35.29 24.64
CA GLU A 428 -8.62 -35.02 26.09
C GLU A 428 -8.67 -33.52 26.39
N TRP A 429 -7.80 -32.73 25.74
CA TRP A 429 -7.74 -31.29 25.97
C TRP A 429 -8.96 -30.56 25.41
N LEU A 430 -9.54 -31.05 24.32
CA LEU A 430 -10.78 -30.49 23.76
C LEU A 430 -11.99 -30.78 24.67
N THR A 431 -12.07 -31.98 25.25
CA THR A 431 -13.13 -32.31 26.24
C THR A 431 -12.97 -31.48 27.51
N GLU A 432 -11.75 -31.38 28.05
CA GLU A 432 -11.48 -30.57 29.26
C GLU A 432 -11.82 -29.09 29.04
N ALA A 433 -11.43 -28.51 27.90
CA ALA A 433 -11.77 -27.13 27.58
C ALA A 433 -13.29 -26.91 27.52
N ARG A 434 -14.03 -27.82 26.87
CA ARG A 434 -15.49 -27.75 26.75
C ARG A 434 -16.21 -27.90 28.09
N GLU A 435 -15.80 -28.83 28.93
CA GLU A 435 -16.36 -29.01 30.28
C GLU A 435 -16.15 -27.75 31.14
N ARG A 436 -14.95 -27.15 31.10
CA ARG A 436 -14.64 -25.89 31.79
C ARG A 436 -15.48 -24.72 31.27
N ILE A 437 -15.60 -24.58 29.95
CA ILE A 437 -16.43 -23.54 29.30
C ILE A 437 -17.91 -23.74 29.66
N GLN A 438 -18.43 -24.97 29.63
CA GLN A 438 -19.82 -25.27 29.99
C GLN A 438 -20.09 -24.95 31.47
N LYS A 439 -19.16 -25.29 32.37
CA LYS A 439 -19.25 -24.93 33.80
C LYS A 439 -19.19 -23.42 34.02
N ALA A 440 -18.30 -22.70 33.34
CA ALA A 440 -18.23 -21.25 33.38
C ALA A 440 -19.54 -20.59 32.88
N ASN A 441 -20.12 -21.09 31.79
CA ASN A 441 -21.40 -20.61 31.26
C ASN A 441 -22.55 -20.78 32.27
N SER A 442 -22.64 -21.91 32.98
CA SER A 442 -23.71 -22.12 33.97
C SER A 442 -23.55 -21.22 35.20
N LEU A 443 -22.32 -21.01 35.66
CA LEU A 443 -22.02 -20.03 36.73
C LEU A 443 -22.33 -18.58 36.30
N PHE A 444 -22.06 -18.24 35.04
CA PHE A 444 -22.36 -16.92 34.48
C PHE A 444 -23.87 -16.66 34.38
N GLN A 445 -24.67 -17.64 33.92
CA GLN A 445 -26.13 -17.55 33.91
C GLN A 445 -26.72 -17.33 35.33
N ASN A 446 -26.16 -18.00 36.33
CA ASN A 446 -26.50 -17.74 37.73
C ASN A 446 -26.14 -16.31 38.14
N ALA A 447 -24.96 -15.78 37.74
CA ALA A 447 -24.57 -14.40 38.01
C ALA A 447 -25.54 -13.38 37.38
N GLU A 448 -25.98 -13.58 36.13
CA GLU A 448 -26.98 -12.73 35.48
C GLU A 448 -28.33 -12.73 36.21
N SER A 449 -28.77 -13.87 36.76
CA SER A 449 -29.98 -13.93 37.60
C SER A 449 -29.85 -13.13 38.90
N GLU A 450 -28.64 -13.05 39.47
CA GLU A 450 -28.34 -12.30 40.68
C GLU A 450 -28.20 -10.79 40.44
N VAL A 451 -27.81 -10.38 39.22
CA VAL A 451 -27.88 -8.98 38.75
C VAL A 451 -29.34 -8.52 38.75
N ARG A 452 -30.25 -9.31 38.17
CA ARG A 452 -31.70 -9.01 38.17
C ARG A 452 -32.28 -8.96 39.59
N SER A 453 -31.71 -9.74 40.51
CA SER A 453 -32.09 -9.77 41.93
C SER A 453 -31.47 -8.64 42.77
N GLY A 454 -30.58 -7.82 42.19
CA GLY A 454 -29.95 -6.69 42.87
C GLY A 454 -28.98 -7.06 44.00
N ARG A 455 -28.34 -8.24 43.92
CA ARG A 455 -27.42 -8.76 44.96
C ARG A 455 -25.95 -8.66 44.52
N LEU A 456 -25.46 -7.43 44.35
CA LEU A 456 -24.12 -7.12 43.78
C LEU A 456 -22.93 -7.93 44.35
N ARG A 457 -22.93 -8.25 45.65
CA ARG A 457 -21.89 -9.10 46.27
C ARG A 457 -21.90 -10.54 45.75
N GLN A 458 -23.10 -11.09 45.55
CA GLN A 458 -23.26 -12.45 45.01
C GLN A 458 -22.85 -12.47 43.54
N VAL A 459 -23.16 -11.39 42.80
CA VAL A 459 -22.71 -11.20 41.41
C VAL A 459 -21.18 -11.17 41.33
N GLN A 460 -20.50 -10.39 42.18
CA GLN A 460 -19.03 -10.36 42.23
C GLN A 460 -18.45 -11.76 42.53
N LYS A 461 -18.96 -12.45 43.56
CA LYS A 461 -18.51 -13.79 43.94
C LYS A 461 -18.67 -14.80 42.79
N LEU A 462 -19.83 -14.81 42.13
CA LEU A 462 -20.09 -15.69 40.99
C LEU A 462 -19.22 -15.32 39.77
N ALA A 463 -18.97 -14.04 39.52
CA ALA A 463 -18.07 -13.60 38.44
C ALA A 463 -16.61 -14.01 38.72
N ASP A 464 -16.14 -13.91 39.97
CA ASP A 464 -14.83 -14.45 40.38
C ASP A 464 -14.77 -15.98 40.25
N GLU A 465 -15.84 -16.71 40.61
CA GLU A 465 -15.93 -18.17 40.41
C GLU A 465 -15.89 -18.56 38.92
N VAL A 466 -16.53 -17.78 38.03
CA VAL A 466 -16.41 -17.94 36.56
C VAL A 466 -14.96 -17.76 36.10
N LEU A 467 -14.29 -16.68 36.54
CA LEU A 467 -12.91 -16.37 36.16
C LEU A 467 -11.87 -17.32 36.77
N GLN A 468 -12.22 -18.02 37.85
CA GLN A 468 -11.41 -19.11 38.40
C GLN A 468 -11.46 -20.39 37.54
N GLU A 469 -12.57 -20.64 36.84
CA GLU A 469 -12.69 -21.74 35.87
C GLU A 469 -12.09 -21.36 34.51
N VAL A 470 -12.47 -20.19 33.97
CA VAL A 470 -12.09 -19.71 32.62
C VAL A 470 -11.66 -18.25 32.69
N ALA A 471 -10.36 -18.00 32.62
CA ALA A 471 -9.78 -16.67 32.83
C ALA A 471 -10.01 -15.69 31.67
N ASP A 472 -10.20 -16.19 30.44
CA ASP A 472 -10.46 -15.40 29.24
C ASP A 472 -11.96 -15.13 28.98
N PHE A 473 -12.82 -15.38 29.97
CA PHE A 473 -14.26 -15.11 29.89
C PHE A 473 -14.57 -13.60 30.01
N THR A 474 -14.46 -12.87 28.90
CA THR A 474 -14.55 -11.40 28.84
C THR A 474 -15.82 -10.83 29.49
N ALA A 475 -16.98 -11.41 29.23
CA ALA A 475 -18.25 -10.95 29.79
C ALA A 475 -18.29 -11.00 31.34
N ALA A 476 -17.57 -11.94 31.96
CA ALA A 476 -17.45 -12.02 33.42
C ALA A 476 -16.45 -10.99 33.97
N GLN A 477 -15.36 -10.70 33.24
CA GLN A 477 -14.45 -9.61 33.60
C GLN A 477 -15.15 -8.25 33.61
N ASP A 478 -16.00 -7.99 32.61
CA ASP A 478 -16.73 -6.73 32.51
C ASP A 478 -17.86 -6.65 33.55
N LEU A 479 -18.55 -7.76 33.82
CA LEU A 479 -19.52 -7.88 34.91
C LEU A 479 -18.88 -7.64 36.29
N LEU A 480 -17.68 -8.19 36.54
CA LEU A 480 -16.93 -7.97 37.78
C LEU A 480 -16.57 -6.49 37.96
N LYS A 481 -16.05 -5.84 36.90
CA LYS A 481 -15.70 -4.40 36.91
C LYS A 481 -16.93 -3.53 37.20
N SER A 482 -18.07 -3.81 36.55
CA SER A 482 -19.30 -3.03 36.74
C SER A 482 -19.92 -3.27 38.12
N ALA A 483 -19.94 -4.51 38.62
CA ALA A 483 -20.45 -4.83 39.95
C ALA A 483 -19.56 -4.26 41.07
N GLY A 484 -18.23 -4.19 40.85
CA GLY A 484 -17.28 -3.60 41.79
C GLY A 484 -17.38 -2.07 41.88
N SER A 485 -17.52 -1.38 40.75
CA SER A 485 -17.73 0.08 40.74
C SER A 485 -19.10 0.46 41.33
N ALA A 486 -20.14 -0.34 41.06
CA ALA A 486 -21.46 -0.20 41.67
C ALA A 486 -21.45 -0.42 43.20
N GLU A 487 -20.78 -1.46 43.72
CA GLU A 487 -20.75 -1.65 45.19
C GLU A 487 -19.92 -0.56 45.88
N THR A 488 -18.79 -0.13 45.31
CA THR A 488 -17.96 0.92 45.92
C THR A 488 -18.70 2.26 46.02
N THR A 489 -19.46 2.64 44.98
CA THR A 489 -20.32 3.84 45.00
C THR A 489 -21.52 3.70 45.95
N VAL A 490 -22.21 2.56 45.99
CA VAL A 490 -23.28 2.29 46.98
C VAL A 490 -22.73 2.30 48.42
N ARG A 491 -21.50 1.82 48.65
CA ARG A 491 -20.82 1.88 49.95
C ARG A 491 -20.45 3.31 50.35
N GLN A 492 -19.97 4.13 49.41
CA GLN A 492 -19.74 5.56 49.63
C GLN A 492 -21.05 6.30 49.97
N LEU A 493 -22.15 6.00 49.25
CA LEU A 493 -23.46 6.55 49.56
C LEU A 493 -23.89 6.23 51.00
N ASN A 494 -23.77 4.97 51.43
CA ASN A 494 -24.09 4.57 52.80
C ASN A 494 -23.25 5.33 53.85
N LEU A 495 -21.95 5.51 53.61
CA LEU A 495 -21.07 6.31 54.48
C LEU A 495 -21.48 7.81 54.54
N LEU A 496 -21.92 8.39 53.42
CA LEU A 496 -22.42 9.77 53.37
C LEU A 496 -23.75 9.94 54.11
N VAL A 497 -24.64 8.95 54.03
CA VAL A 497 -25.90 8.90 54.80
C VAL A 497 -25.59 8.81 56.29
N GLN A 498 -24.71 7.88 56.71
CA GLN A 498 -24.29 7.75 58.11
C GLN A 498 -23.64 9.02 58.66
N ARG A 499 -22.79 9.69 57.86
CA ARG A 499 -22.15 10.98 58.22
C ARG A 499 -23.06 12.21 58.01
N LYS A 500 -24.33 12.03 57.66
CA LYS A 500 -25.33 13.11 57.45
C LYS A 500 -24.92 14.18 56.41
N HIS A 501 -24.22 13.76 55.35
CA HIS A 501 -23.86 14.62 54.22
C HIS A 501 -24.91 14.53 53.08
N PHE A 502 -26.18 14.79 53.41
CA PHE A 502 -27.33 14.46 52.56
C PHE A 502 -27.29 15.08 51.15
N CYS A 503 -26.86 16.32 50.96
CA CYS A 503 -26.79 16.92 49.62
C CYS A 503 -25.84 16.16 48.67
N LYS A 504 -24.67 15.72 49.17
CA LYS A 504 -23.72 14.90 48.40
C LYS A 504 -24.26 13.48 48.20
N ALA A 505 -24.93 12.92 49.21
CA ALA A 505 -25.58 11.62 49.10
C ALA A 505 -26.68 11.61 48.02
N TYR A 506 -27.48 12.67 47.92
CA TYR A 506 -28.55 12.78 46.92
C TYR A 506 -28.05 12.97 45.49
N GLN A 507 -26.95 13.72 45.29
CA GLN A 507 -26.27 13.77 43.99
C GLN A 507 -25.82 12.37 43.54
N LEU A 508 -25.25 11.57 44.45
CA LEU A 508 -24.88 10.18 44.19
C LEU A 508 -26.09 9.26 43.95
N VAL A 509 -27.21 9.44 44.66
CA VAL A 509 -28.46 8.70 44.40
C VAL A 509 -28.96 8.98 42.98
N LEU A 510 -29.06 10.24 42.58
CA LEU A 510 -29.47 10.61 41.22
C LEU A 510 -28.53 10.06 40.14
N GLN A 511 -27.22 10.00 40.42
CA GLN A 511 -26.25 9.38 39.52
C GLN A 511 -26.47 7.87 39.39
N LEU A 512 -26.64 7.16 40.51
CA LEU A 512 -26.86 5.71 40.53
C LEU A 512 -28.20 5.30 39.90
N GLU A 513 -29.26 6.10 40.11
CA GLU A 513 -30.56 5.90 39.46
C GLU A 513 -30.49 6.12 37.95
N ARG A 514 -29.77 7.15 37.47
CA ARG A 514 -29.50 7.36 36.03
C ARG A 514 -28.66 6.25 35.41
N GLN A 515 -27.75 5.64 36.18
CA GLN A 515 -26.94 4.51 35.76
C GLN A 515 -27.71 3.17 35.80
N GLY A 516 -28.95 3.14 36.30
CA GLY A 516 -29.77 1.92 36.36
C GLY A 516 -29.23 0.85 37.31
N VAL A 517 -28.47 1.24 38.35
CA VAL A 517 -27.81 0.28 39.24
C VAL A 517 -28.83 -0.46 40.10
N LEU A 518 -28.96 -1.77 39.86
CA LEU A 518 -29.79 -2.68 40.64
C LEU A 518 -29.02 -3.12 41.91
N ASP A 519 -29.27 -2.45 43.04
CA ASP A 519 -28.88 -2.92 44.39
C ASP A 519 -30.08 -2.85 45.34
N SER A 520 -30.40 -3.97 46.00
CA SER A 520 -31.45 -4.09 47.03
C SER A 520 -31.39 -3.03 48.15
N ARG A 521 -30.21 -2.44 48.41
CA ARG A 521 -29.97 -1.40 49.43
C ARG A 521 -30.24 0.02 48.90
N LEU A 522 -30.11 0.23 47.58
CA LEU A 522 -30.27 1.55 46.95
C LEU A 522 -31.63 2.21 47.27
N PRO A 523 -32.80 1.55 47.13
CA PRO A 523 -34.09 2.20 47.42
C PRO A 523 -34.23 2.61 48.89
N LYS A 524 -33.63 1.87 49.84
CA LYS A 524 -33.66 2.23 51.27
C LYS A 524 -32.79 3.47 51.55
N LEU A 525 -31.61 3.57 50.91
CA LEU A 525 -30.71 4.73 51.03
C LEU A 525 -31.26 5.95 50.28
N ALA A 526 -31.90 5.76 49.13
CA ALA A 526 -32.60 6.79 48.37
C ALA A 526 -33.79 7.35 49.16
N ALA A 527 -34.61 6.50 49.78
CA ALA A 527 -35.70 6.95 50.65
C ALA A 527 -35.17 7.77 51.84
N ALA A 528 -34.16 7.28 52.56
CA ALA A 528 -33.56 7.97 53.71
C ALA A 528 -32.97 9.35 53.35
N THR A 529 -32.30 9.47 52.20
CA THR A 529 -31.76 10.76 51.72
C THR A 529 -32.85 11.73 51.26
N ARG A 530 -33.87 11.25 50.55
CA ARG A 530 -34.99 12.08 50.06
C ARG A 530 -35.80 12.67 51.21
N VAL A 531 -36.12 11.88 52.25
CA VAL A 531 -36.88 12.36 53.43
C VAL A 531 -36.16 13.52 54.13
N GLU A 532 -34.88 13.36 54.43
CA GLU A 532 -34.07 14.41 55.10
C GLU A 532 -33.94 15.69 54.24
N ILE A 533 -33.90 15.58 52.91
CA ILE A 533 -33.87 16.74 52.01
C ILE A 533 -35.23 17.42 51.91
N THR A 534 -36.34 16.68 51.88
CA THR A 534 -37.68 17.28 51.91
C THR A 534 -37.96 18.02 53.23
N ALA A 535 -37.40 17.55 54.35
CA ALA A 535 -37.43 18.26 55.61
C ALA A 535 -36.58 19.55 55.58
N LEU A 536 -35.43 19.53 54.90
CA LEU A 536 -34.59 20.72 54.73
C LEU A 536 -35.25 21.80 53.84
N ASP A 537 -35.89 21.40 52.74
CA ASP A 537 -36.62 22.30 51.83
C ASP A 537 -37.85 22.92 52.52
N SER A 538 -38.63 22.13 53.28
CA SER A 538 -39.76 22.68 54.04
C SER A 538 -39.31 23.69 55.11
N ALA A 539 -38.20 23.42 55.81
CA ALA A 539 -37.60 24.36 56.78
C ALA A 539 -37.03 25.62 56.12
N LEU A 540 -36.45 25.51 54.91
CA LEU A 540 -35.96 26.67 54.17
C LEU A 540 -37.13 27.55 53.71
N ARG A 541 -38.22 26.96 53.20
CA ARG A 541 -39.43 27.68 52.79
C ARG A 541 -40.10 28.41 53.95
N THR A 542 -40.21 27.80 55.12
CA THR A 542 -40.79 28.48 56.30
C THR A 542 -39.92 29.64 56.78
N LEU A 543 -38.58 29.47 56.83
CA LEU A 543 -37.66 30.57 57.14
C LEU A 543 -37.77 31.72 56.12
N LEU A 544 -37.86 31.41 54.82
CA LEU A 544 -37.93 32.42 53.76
C LEU A 544 -39.29 33.16 53.76
N MET A 545 -40.39 32.44 54.01
CA MET A 545 -41.71 33.05 54.24
C MET A 545 -41.70 33.97 55.49
N LEU A 546 -41.08 33.55 56.59
CA LEU A 546 -40.95 34.37 57.80
C LEU A 546 -40.08 35.61 57.59
N ALA A 547 -39.01 35.50 56.81
CA ALA A 547 -38.19 36.65 56.44
C ALA A 547 -38.98 37.67 55.60
N VAL A 548 -39.78 37.21 54.63
CA VAL A 548 -40.68 38.06 53.83
C VAL A 548 -41.77 38.70 54.70
N VAL A 549 -42.46 37.92 55.54
CA VAL A 549 -43.49 38.43 56.46
C VAL A 549 -42.89 39.46 57.42
N GLY A 550 -41.72 39.20 58.00
CA GLY A 550 -41.04 40.14 58.88
C GLY A 550 -40.54 41.40 58.17
N PHE A 551 -40.19 41.31 56.88
CA PHE A 551 -39.86 42.47 56.06
C PHE A 551 -41.08 43.34 55.76
N VAL A 552 -42.21 42.74 55.38
CA VAL A 552 -43.47 43.44 55.15
C VAL A 552 -43.99 44.08 56.45
N ALA A 553 -43.99 43.32 57.56
CA ALA A 553 -44.37 43.84 58.88
C ALA A 553 -43.45 44.98 59.33
N GLY A 554 -42.15 44.88 59.07
CA GLY A 554 -41.18 45.94 59.36
C GLY A 554 -41.34 47.18 58.48
N LYS A 555 -41.73 47.04 57.21
CA LYS A 555 -42.13 48.17 56.35
C LYS A 555 -43.34 48.88 56.91
N PHE A 556 -44.37 48.12 57.29
CA PHE A 556 -45.57 48.66 57.90
C PHE A 556 -45.27 49.38 59.23
N LEU A 557 -44.40 48.80 60.07
CA LEU A 557 -43.92 49.46 61.30
C LEU A 557 -43.14 50.74 61.01
N SER A 558 -42.32 50.76 59.96
CA SER A 558 -41.54 51.95 59.57
C SER A 558 -42.45 53.08 59.08
N GLU A 559 -43.48 52.78 58.27
CA GLU A 559 -44.47 53.77 57.84
C GLU A 559 -45.31 54.28 59.02
N LEU A 560 -45.67 53.40 59.97
CA LEU A 560 -46.38 53.78 61.19
C LEU A 560 -45.52 54.70 62.09
N LEU A 561 -44.25 54.37 62.32
CA LEU A 561 -43.30 55.19 63.09
C LEU A 561 -43.01 56.54 62.43
N LEU A 562 -42.92 56.58 61.10
CA LEU A 562 -42.78 57.83 60.36
C LEU A 562 -44.05 58.69 60.46
N SER A 563 -45.24 58.09 60.49
CA SER A 563 -46.51 58.82 60.68
C SER A 563 -46.67 59.44 62.08
N THR A 564 -46.01 58.88 63.11
CA THR A 564 -46.04 59.41 64.48
C THR A 564 -44.92 60.41 64.74
N VAL A 565 -43.69 60.14 64.27
CA VAL A 565 -42.54 61.05 64.43
C VAL A 565 -42.68 62.32 63.56
N GLY A 566 -43.25 62.20 62.36
CA GLY A 566 -43.47 63.32 61.45
C GLY A 566 -44.46 64.40 61.96
N LYS A 567 -45.09 64.21 63.13
CA LYS A 567 -45.98 65.20 63.76
C LYS A 567 -45.32 66.03 64.88
N THR A 568 -44.08 65.74 65.28
CA THR A 568 -43.47 66.38 66.47
C THR A 568 -42.06 66.96 66.29
N SER A 569 -41.35 66.71 65.19
CA SER A 569 -40.05 67.35 64.95
C SER A 569 -39.68 67.42 63.47
N GLY A 570 -39.15 68.56 63.02
CA GLY A 570 -38.63 68.77 61.67
C GLY A 570 -37.28 68.09 61.45
N GLY A 571 -37.28 66.76 61.39
CA GLY A 571 -36.11 65.96 61.00
C GLY A 571 -35.81 66.07 59.51
N SER A 572 -34.53 65.92 59.13
CA SER A 572 -34.10 65.97 57.73
C SER A 572 -34.56 64.73 56.95
N SER A 573 -34.71 64.85 55.62
CA SER A 573 -35.20 63.76 54.77
C SER A 573 -34.29 62.52 54.77
N GLU A 574 -33.00 62.68 55.07
CA GLU A 574 -32.04 61.57 55.17
C GLU A 574 -32.33 60.63 56.36
N GLU A 575 -32.75 61.16 57.51
CA GLU A 575 -33.08 60.31 58.68
C GLU A 575 -34.35 59.48 58.44
N VAL A 576 -35.32 60.05 57.73
CA VAL A 576 -36.55 59.37 57.28
C VAL A 576 -36.23 58.27 56.24
N ALA A 577 -35.33 58.55 55.30
CA ALA A 577 -34.84 57.55 54.33
C ALA A 577 -34.04 56.43 55.02
N PHE A 578 -33.28 56.74 56.08
CA PHE A 578 -32.58 55.73 56.87
C PHE A 578 -33.55 54.84 57.67
N LEU A 579 -34.54 55.42 58.35
CA LEU A 579 -35.51 54.64 59.13
C LEU A 579 -36.38 53.72 58.24
N SER A 580 -36.89 54.24 57.11
CA SER A 580 -37.66 53.44 56.15
C SER A 580 -36.86 52.35 55.44
N SER A 581 -35.52 52.49 55.34
CA SER A 581 -34.66 51.47 54.73
C SER A 581 -34.01 50.50 55.74
N VAL A 582 -33.95 50.82 57.04
CA VAL A 582 -33.29 49.97 58.06
C VAL A 582 -34.29 49.19 58.91
N VAL A 583 -35.40 49.81 59.33
CA VAL A 583 -36.42 49.16 60.19
C VAL A 583 -37.04 47.90 59.53
N PRO A 584 -37.34 47.85 58.22
CA PRO A 584 -37.90 46.64 57.59
C PRO A 584 -36.97 45.44 57.68
N TRP A 585 -35.67 45.66 57.45
CA TRP A 585 -34.65 44.64 57.57
C TRP A 585 -34.37 44.25 59.02
N GLY A 586 -34.43 45.21 59.95
CA GLY A 586 -34.27 44.95 61.39
C GLY A 586 -35.37 44.05 61.96
N VAL A 587 -36.64 44.36 61.65
CA VAL A 587 -37.80 43.54 62.07
C VAL A 587 -37.80 42.18 61.36
N SER A 588 -37.43 42.12 60.08
CA SER A 588 -37.21 40.86 59.36
C SER A 588 -36.13 40.00 60.02
N MET A 589 -34.97 40.56 60.35
CA MET A 589 -33.89 39.83 61.05
C MET A 589 -34.29 39.37 62.45
N LEU A 590 -35.08 40.16 63.20
CA LEU A 590 -35.58 39.78 64.52
C LEU A 590 -36.59 38.64 64.45
N LEU A 591 -37.61 38.73 63.60
CA LEU A 591 -38.60 37.65 63.45
C LEU A 591 -37.98 36.36 62.89
N THR A 592 -37.10 36.49 61.89
CA THR A 592 -36.35 35.34 61.37
C THR A 592 -35.44 34.76 62.45
N GLY A 593 -34.73 35.59 63.21
CA GLY A 593 -33.82 35.18 64.28
C GLY A 593 -34.50 34.49 65.46
N VAL A 594 -35.66 35.00 65.91
CA VAL A 594 -36.44 34.42 67.01
C VAL A 594 -36.99 33.05 66.60
N VAL A 595 -37.56 32.89 65.40
CA VAL A 595 -38.03 31.58 64.95
C VAL A 595 -36.86 30.62 64.67
N PHE A 596 -35.74 31.12 64.13
CA PHE A 596 -34.50 30.36 63.95
C PHE A 596 -33.89 29.85 65.28
N LEU A 597 -34.11 30.57 66.38
CA LEU A 597 -33.78 30.13 67.74
C LEU A 597 -34.81 29.15 68.32
N ALA A 598 -36.08 29.28 67.97
CA ALA A 598 -37.18 28.44 68.46
C ALA A 598 -37.29 27.09 67.73
N THR A 599 -36.94 27.00 66.45
CA THR A 599 -36.94 25.72 65.71
C THR A 599 -35.72 24.87 66.09
N PRO A 600 -35.87 23.59 66.50
CA PRO A 600 -34.76 22.74 66.97
C PRO A 600 -33.83 22.22 65.85
N LEU A 601 -33.85 22.83 64.66
CA LEU A 601 -33.08 22.41 63.49
C LEU A 601 -31.66 23.00 63.49
N ARG A 602 -30.82 22.44 64.39
CA ARG A 602 -29.34 22.41 64.39
C ARG A 602 -28.62 23.58 63.68
N GLN A 603 -28.24 24.58 64.48
CA GLN A 603 -27.77 25.89 64.03
C GLN A 603 -26.42 25.95 63.26
N GLU A 604 -25.62 24.88 63.24
CA GLU A 604 -24.18 24.97 62.94
C GLU A 604 -23.80 25.35 61.48
N LYS A 605 -24.70 25.11 60.51
CA LYS A 605 -24.45 25.44 59.08
C LYS A 605 -25.15 26.69 58.59
N LEU A 606 -26.33 27.02 59.11
CA LEU A 606 -26.97 28.30 58.82
C LEU A 606 -26.27 29.46 59.53
N ILE A 607 -25.70 29.25 60.72
CA ILE A 607 -24.82 30.27 61.35
C ILE A 607 -23.65 30.63 60.44
N ARG A 608 -23.06 29.68 59.69
CA ARG A 608 -21.99 30.00 58.72
C ARG A 608 -22.51 30.82 57.54
N LEU A 609 -23.65 30.47 56.95
CA LEU A 609 -24.28 31.25 55.88
C LEU A 609 -24.66 32.67 56.34
N VAL A 610 -25.17 32.83 57.57
CA VAL A 610 -25.48 34.16 58.15
C VAL A 610 -24.20 34.92 58.50
N LEU A 611 -23.15 34.27 59.00
CA LEU A 611 -21.84 34.89 59.24
C LEU A 611 -21.13 35.29 57.94
N ASP A 612 -21.25 34.50 56.87
CA ASP A 612 -20.66 34.81 55.57
C ASP A 612 -21.48 35.88 54.83
N TRP A 613 -22.80 35.94 55.04
CA TRP A 613 -23.63 37.07 54.61
C TRP A 613 -23.35 38.35 55.41
N LEU A 614 -23.17 38.26 56.73
CA LEU A 614 -22.72 39.37 57.57
C LEU A 614 -21.31 39.81 57.20
N ARG A 615 -20.40 38.89 56.86
CA ARG A 615 -19.07 39.20 56.30
C ARG A 615 -19.18 39.85 54.93
N MET A 616 -20.09 39.42 54.05
CA MET A 616 -20.33 40.10 52.77
C MET A 616 -20.92 41.50 52.97
N ARG A 617 -21.81 41.70 53.96
CA ARG A 617 -22.33 43.03 54.32
C ARG A 617 -21.27 43.91 54.97
N LEU A 618 -20.41 43.35 55.82
CA LEU A 618 -19.25 44.03 56.41
C LEU A 618 -18.16 44.30 55.36
N LEU A 619 -17.96 43.43 54.38
CA LEU A 619 -17.08 43.65 53.22
C LEU A 619 -17.66 44.70 52.29
N TRP A 620 -18.98 44.75 52.10
CA TRP A 620 -19.66 45.81 51.34
C TRP A 620 -19.56 47.16 52.05
N GLN A 621 -19.77 47.20 53.37
CA GLN A 621 -19.54 48.39 54.18
C GLN A 621 -18.06 48.75 54.30
N ALA A 622 -17.15 47.77 54.29
CA ALA A 622 -15.71 47.99 54.26
C ALA A 622 -15.20 48.43 52.88
N LEU A 623 -15.85 48.02 51.79
CA LEU A 623 -15.59 48.52 50.44
C LEU A 623 -16.12 49.94 50.28
N LEU A 624 -17.33 50.22 50.78
CA LEU A 624 -17.86 51.59 50.86
C LEU A 624 -17.00 52.49 51.76
N SER A 625 -16.45 51.97 52.88
CA SER A 625 -15.55 52.74 53.73
C SER A 625 -14.12 52.83 53.17
N LEU A 626 -13.61 51.83 52.44
CA LEU A 626 -12.36 51.89 51.67
C LEU A 626 -12.47 52.86 50.49
N PHE A 627 -13.64 52.95 49.85
CA PHE A 627 -13.93 53.95 48.82
C PHE A 627 -13.93 55.36 49.45
N ARG A 628 -14.62 55.52 50.60
CA ARG A 628 -14.60 56.76 51.42
C ARG A 628 -13.23 57.05 52.09
N TRP A 629 -12.32 56.09 52.16
CA TRP A 629 -10.97 56.23 52.74
C TRP A 629 -9.94 56.56 51.67
N ARG A 630 -10.04 55.93 50.49
CA ARG A 630 -9.28 56.31 49.30
C ARG A 630 -9.64 57.72 48.82
N SER A 631 -10.88 58.16 49.03
CA SER A 631 -11.30 59.55 48.80
C SER A 631 -10.91 60.54 49.92
N ARG A 632 -10.15 60.12 50.94
CA ARG A 632 -9.72 60.96 52.08
C ARG A 632 -8.18 61.06 52.22
N ARG A 633 -7.43 60.80 51.15
CA ARG A 633 -5.95 60.92 51.13
C ARG A 633 -5.35 61.57 49.87
N ILE A 634 -6.11 62.46 49.24
CA ILE A 634 -5.53 63.62 48.53
C ILE A 634 -6.02 64.85 49.32
N PRO A 635 -5.12 65.74 49.81
CA PRO A 635 -5.51 66.97 50.49
C PRO A 635 -6.32 67.91 49.60
N GLU A 636 -7.07 68.82 50.22
CA GLU A 636 -7.96 69.75 49.54
C GLU A 636 -7.23 70.69 48.58
N ASP A 637 -7.51 70.53 47.28
CA ASP A 637 -7.71 71.67 46.39
C ASP A 637 -9.14 71.60 45.80
N GLN A 638 -10.03 72.29 46.50
CA GLN A 638 -11.31 72.86 46.05
C GLN A 638 -12.46 71.89 45.73
N ALA A 639 -13.07 71.43 46.81
CA ALA A 639 -14.52 71.22 46.90
C ALA A 639 -15.27 72.57 47.01
N GLU A 640 -16.60 72.50 47.15
CA GLU A 640 -17.55 73.59 47.47
C GLU A 640 -17.99 74.55 46.35
N ALA A 641 -19.03 74.14 45.62
CA ALA A 641 -20.32 74.87 45.60
C ALA A 641 -21.41 74.00 44.92
N ALA A 642 -22.55 73.84 45.58
CA ALA A 642 -23.70 73.08 45.06
C ALA A 642 -24.83 74.02 44.60
N ALA A 643 -25.58 73.63 43.56
CA ALA A 643 -27.02 73.91 43.36
C ALA A 643 -27.49 73.47 41.96
N ALA A 644 -28.44 72.52 41.86
CA ALA A 644 -29.45 72.41 40.78
C ALA A 644 -30.42 71.23 41.00
N ASP A 645 -31.71 71.55 41.12
CA ASP A 645 -32.91 70.69 40.99
C ASP A 645 -33.45 70.77 39.52
N PRO A 646 -34.61 70.18 39.13
CA PRO A 646 -35.15 68.82 39.38
C PRO A 646 -35.82 68.16 38.12
N GLU A 647 -36.33 66.92 38.28
CA GLU A 647 -37.54 66.34 37.61
C GLU A 647 -37.62 66.13 36.05
N PRO A 648 -38.61 65.36 35.51
CA PRO A 648 -39.32 64.19 36.06
C PRO A 648 -39.60 63.00 35.06
N GLU A 649 -40.06 61.88 35.65
CA GLU A 649 -41.17 61.00 35.19
C GLU A 649 -41.09 59.91 34.07
N LYS A 650 -41.89 58.86 34.37
CA LYS A 650 -42.59 57.87 33.50
C LYS A 650 -41.78 56.74 32.83
N SER A 651 -42.34 55.53 32.59
CA SER A 651 -43.34 54.63 33.23
C SER A 651 -43.61 53.44 32.26
N ALA A 652 -44.48 52.48 32.64
CA ALA A 652 -44.88 51.27 31.92
C ALA A 652 -43.81 50.14 31.89
N ALA A 653 -44.03 48.92 32.42
CA ALA A 653 -45.16 47.99 32.36
C ALA A 653 -45.29 47.22 31.03
N VAL A 654 -45.18 45.89 31.10
CA VAL A 654 -46.16 44.89 30.61
C VAL A 654 -45.80 43.52 31.23
N SER A 655 -46.78 42.62 31.26
CA SER A 655 -46.75 41.34 32.02
C SER A 655 -46.64 40.12 31.06
N PRO A 656 -47.14 38.88 31.32
CA PRO A 656 -46.25 37.71 31.35
C PRO A 656 -46.73 36.54 30.43
N ALA A 657 -46.57 35.28 30.89
CA ALA A 657 -47.06 33.99 30.34
C ALA A 657 -46.08 33.28 29.36
N ALA A 658 -45.54 32.09 29.68
CA ALA A 658 -46.15 30.74 29.82
C ALA A 658 -46.34 30.05 28.45
N VAL A 659 -45.71 28.90 28.13
CA VAL A 659 -45.96 27.51 28.64
C VAL A 659 -47.39 27.07 28.22
N PRO A 660 -47.62 25.92 27.52
CA PRO A 660 -47.19 24.58 27.95
C PRO A 660 -46.90 23.56 26.77
N PRO A 661 -47.12 22.21 26.83
CA PRO A 661 -46.03 21.24 26.58
C PRO A 661 -46.48 19.95 25.78
N VAL A 662 -46.07 18.75 26.26
CA VAL A 662 -46.36 17.36 25.78
C VAL A 662 -45.43 16.93 24.62
N ALA A 663 -44.37 16.14 24.86
CA ALA A 663 -44.30 14.68 25.11
C ALA A 663 -44.75 13.84 23.88
N THR A 664 -44.18 12.69 23.51
CA THR A 664 -43.59 11.55 24.24
C THR A 664 -42.67 10.70 23.34
N GLY A 665 -41.89 9.77 23.92
CA GLY A 665 -41.44 8.53 23.26
C GLY A 665 -40.09 8.63 22.51
N THR A 666 -38.99 8.06 23.02
CA THR A 666 -38.57 6.63 23.05
C THR A 666 -38.14 6.02 21.71
N ALA A 667 -36.83 5.77 21.64
CA ALA A 667 -36.17 4.58 21.07
C ALA A 667 -36.22 4.28 19.55
N GLY A 668 -35.02 4.04 19.00
CA GLY A 668 -34.79 2.86 18.16
C GLY A 668 -34.04 3.06 16.83
N ALA A 669 -32.96 2.30 16.67
CA ALA A 669 -32.42 1.74 15.40
C ALA A 669 -32.26 2.68 14.18
N THR A 670 -31.03 3.02 13.77
CA THR A 670 -30.17 2.22 12.87
C THR A 670 -30.85 1.72 11.59
N GLY A 671 -30.46 2.28 10.45
CA GLY A 671 -30.90 1.86 9.11
C GLY A 671 -30.08 2.51 7.99
N ALA A 672 -28.81 2.12 7.86
CA ALA A 672 -27.93 2.65 6.81
C ALA A 672 -28.11 1.90 5.48
N THR A 673 -28.70 2.59 4.51
CA THR A 673 -28.36 2.60 3.08
C THR A 673 -27.72 1.35 2.44
N GLY A 674 -28.46 0.71 1.53
CA GLY A 674 -27.87 -0.13 0.49
C GLY A 674 -27.72 0.61 -0.84
N ALA A 675 -26.69 0.22 -1.62
CA ALA A 675 -26.53 0.31 -3.09
C ALA A 675 -26.67 1.71 -3.78
N ALA A 676 -26.01 2.00 -4.92
CA ALA A 676 -25.22 1.16 -5.83
C ALA A 676 -24.16 1.99 -6.61
N GLN A 677 -23.19 1.28 -7.23
CA GLN A 677 -22.59 1.54 -8.55
C GLN A 677 -21.79 2.87 -8.78
N SER A 678 -20.46 2.80 -9.02
CA SER A 678 -19.76 2.71 -10.34
C SER A 678 -19.83 4.03 -11.14
N THR A 679 -18.83 4.60 -11.82
CA THR A 679 -17.52 4.19 -12.39
C THR A 679 -16.55 5.42 -12.33
N SER A 680 -15.25 5.42 -12.64
CA SER A 680 -14.20 4.46 -13.08
C SER A 680 -12.82 5.10 -12.83
N ALA A 681 -11.70 4.43 -13.16
CA ALA A 681 -10.35 5.02 -13.14
C ALA A 681 -9.54 4.74 -14.42
N THR A 682 -8.78 5.75 -14.88
CA THR A 682 -7.66 5.72 -15.84
C THR A 682 -6.73 6.87 -15.43
N GLY A 683 -5.44 6.69 -15.10
CA GLY A 683 -4.34 6.34 -16.01
C GLY A 683 -3.88 7.60 -16.75
N VAL A 684 -2.61 8.06 -16.79
CA VAL A 684 -1.32 7.33 -16.92
C VAL A 684 -0.10 8.19 -16.44
N LYS A 685 0.90 7.50 -15.87
CA LYS A 685 2.40 7.66 -15.79
C LYS A 685 3.16 8.64 -16.76
N PRO A 686 4.54 8.79 -16.71
CA PRO A 686 5.57 8.57 -15.64
C PRO A 686 6.78 9.58 -15.58
N ASN A 687 7.75 9.34 -14.66
CA ASN A 687 9.23 9.60 -14.77
C ASN A 687 9.77 11.07 -14.80
N ASP A 688 11.03 11.41 -14.45
CA ASP A 688 12.21 10.64 -14.01
C ASP A 688 13.24 11.40 -13.09
N VAL A 689 14.08 10.59 -12.43
CA VAL A 689 15.38 10.72 -11.70
C VAL A 689 16.22 12.05 -11.68
N GLN A 690 16.93 12.24 -10.53
CA GLN A 690 18.31 12.77 -10.28
C GLN A 690 18.36 13.93 -9.25
N GLY A 691 19.32 14.03 -8.32
CA GLY A 691 20.38 13.09 -7.92
C GLY A 691 21.71 13.77 -7.52
N ARG A 692 22.07 13.70 -6.22
CA ARG A 692 23.40 13.92 -5.59
C ARG A 692 23.94 15.34 -5.25
N ALA A 693 24.38 15.41 -3.97
CA ALA A 693 25.69 15.85 -3.47
C ALA A 693 25.95 17.29 -2.93
N ALA A 694 26.06 17.34 -1.60
CA ALA A 694 27.23 17.79 -0.81
C ALA A 694 27.66 19.29 -0.74
N ALA A 695 27.50 19.82 0.47
CA ALA A 695 28.49 20.49 1.32
C ALA A 695 28.98 21.94 1.05
N ASP A 696 28.74 22.77 2.08
CA ASP A 696 29.55 23.86 2.65
C ASP A 696 30.03 25.05 1.79
N GLY A 697 29.57 26.25 2.18
CA GLY A 697 29.94 27.54 1.56
C GLY A 697 29.43 28.76 2.36
N PHE A 698 30.16 29.09 3.42
CA PHE A 698 29.91 30.14 4.42
C PHE A 698 29.66 31.59 3.86
N ARG A 699 29.08 32.46 4.72
CA ARG A 699 28.98 33.96 4.68
C ARG A 699 27.79 34.69 4.01
N ARG A 700 26.98 35.32 4.90
CA ARG A 700 26.41 36.70 4.81
C ARG A 700 27.55 37.75 4.63
N PRO A 701 27.33 39.04 4.27
CA PRO A 701 26.13 39.87 4.54
C PRO A 701 25.79 40.89 3.40
N ASP A 702 25.05 42.01 3.51
CA ASP A 702 24.30 42.70 4.59
C ASP A 702 23.25 43.73 4.06
N VAL A 703 22.53 44.38 5.00
CA VAL A 703 22.00 45.78 4.97
C VAL A 703 20.72 46.15 4.18
N SER A 704 19.93 47.01 4.86
CA SER A 704 18.70 47.71 4.47
C SER A 704 17.39 46.89 4.50
N GLY A 705 16.31 47.32 5.16
CA GLY A 705 16.19 48.46 6.08
C GLY A 705 14.75 48.68 6.57
N GLY A 706 14.60 49.12 7.84
CA GLY A 706 13.32 49.55 8.43
C GLY A 706 12.35 48.41 8.81
N ALA A 707 11.45 48.59 9.79
CA ALA A 707 11.43 49.59 10.86
C ALA A 707 10.61 49.02 12.03
N GLY A 708 11.11 49.18 13.27
CA GLY A 708 10.41 48.80 14.49
C GLY A 708 10.84 49.69 15.65
N SER A 709 9.86 50.35 16.26
CA SER A 709 9.83 51.00 17.59
C SER A 709 11.15 51.30 18.35
N ALA A 710 11.40 52.57 18.68
CA ALA A 710 12.01 52.99 19.96
C ALA A 710 11.89 54.51 20.22
N GLY A 711 11.75 54.91 21.49
CA GLY A 711 11.94 56.29 21.98
C GLY A 711 10.66 57.16 22.01
N SER A 712 10.12 57.71 23.10
CA SER A 712 10.58 58.16 24.44
C SER A 712 10.71 59.68 24.58
N MET A 713 9.96 60.26 25.53
CA MET A 713 10.11 61.61 26.13
C MET A 713 9.99 62.82 25.16
N ALA A 714 9.48 63.99 25.50
CA ALA A 714 9.38 64.71 26.78
C ALA A 714 8.34 65.86 26.69
N GLY A 715 8.10 66.57 27.80
CA GLY A 715 7.85 68.01 27.74
C GLY A 715 6.41 68.53 27.87
N ASN A 716 6.12 69.06 29.06
CA ASN A 716 5.50 70.38 29.30
C ASN A 716 5.52 71.36 28.10
N SER A 717 4.57 72.29 27.91
CA SER A 717 3.54 72.82 28.84
C SER A 717 2.53 73.76 28.14
N GLN A 718 1.42 74.06 28.83
CA GLN A 718 0.68 75.34 28.85
C GLN A 718 -0.02 75.85 27.56
N ASN A 719 -1.36 75.77 27.56
CA ASN A 719 -2.32 76.90 27.58
C ASN A 719 -3.72 76.36 27.20
N ALA A 720 -4.66 76.16 28.13
CA ALA A 720 -5.49 77.19 28.80
C ALA A 720 -6.53 77.87 27.86
N VAL A 721 -7.76 77.31 27.80
CA VAL A 721 -9.08 78.01 27.72
C VAL A 721 -10.17 77.03 28.27
N ASP A 722 -11.23 77.59 28.86
CA ASP A 722 -12.19 77.10 29.88
C ASP A 722 -12.87 75.72 29.83
N PRO A 723 -13.37 75.20 30.99
CA PRO A 723 -13.58 73.77 31.24
C PRO A 723 -15.05 73.35 31.48
N VAL A 724 -16.04 74.01 30.86
CA VAL A 724 -17.48 73.75 31.11
C VAL A 724 -18.06 72.62 30.23
N LEU A 725 -17.46 72.33 29.06
CA LEU A 725 -18.02 71.38 28.06
C LEU A 725 -17.60 69.91 28.24
N LEU A 726 -16.70 69.58 29.18
CA LEU A 726 -16.12 68.23 29.31
C LEU A 726 -16.71 67.34 30.43
N ARG A 727 -17.45 67.91 31.40
CA ARG A 727 -17.99 67.15 32.55
C ARG A 727 -19.09 66.14 32.20
N SER A 728 -19.72 66.23 31.04
CA SER A 728 -20.82 65.34 30.61
C SER A 728 -20.36 64.02 29.99
N VAL A 729 -19.08 63.87 29.61
CA VAL A 729 -18.58 62.70 28.87
C VAL A 729 -18.01 61.61 29.78
N ASP A 730 -17.50 61.94 30.97
CA ASP A 730 -16.82 60.97 31.85
C ASP A 730 -17.75 60.16 32.79
N LEU A 731 -18.97 60.61 33.08
CA LEU A 731 -19.93 59.83 33.88
C LEU A 731 -20.34 58.53 33.18
N ASN A 732 -20.54 58.56 31.86
CA ASN A 732 -20.84 57.35 31.06
C ASN A 732 -19.68 56.34 31.05
N ARG A 733 -18.42 56.78 31.19
CA ARG A 733 -17.26 55.87 31.28
C ARG A 733 -17.14 55.20 32.63
N GLN A 734 -17.56 55.87 33.71
CA GLN A 734 -17.50 55.31 35.06
C GLN A 734 -18.64 54.33 35.33
N ALA A 735 -19.85 54.60 34.82
CA ALA A 735 -20.98 53.66 34.87
C ALA A 735 -20.69 52.36 34.10
N ALA A 736 -20.19 52.46 32.86
CA ALA A 736 -19.84 51.29 32.04
C ALA A 736 -18.77 50.41 32.70
N LEU A 737 -17.83 50.98 33.46
CA LEU A 737 -16.80 50.22 34.19
C LEU A 737 -17.40 49.43 35.38
N LEU A 738 -18.40 50.00 36.07
CA LEU A 738 -19.12 49.36 37.16
C LEU A 738 -20.06 48.24 36.66
N GLU A 739 -20.73 48.44 35.53
CA GLU A 739 -21.51 47.38 34.88
C GLU A 739 -20.60 46.24 34.40
N LEU A 740 -19.46 46.55 33.77
CA LEU A 740 -18.49 45.53 33.34
C LEU A 740 -17.96 44.71 34.53
N LEU A 741 -17.64 45.36 35.66
CA LEU A 741 -17.14 44.68 36.86
C LEU A 741 -18.21 43.83 37.56
N THR A 742 -19.47 44.26 37.58
CA THR A 742 -20.58 43.48 38.14
C THR A 742 -20.97 42.30 37.25
N VAL A 743 -20.93 42.46 35.91
CA VAL A 743 -21.07 41.35 34.96
C VAL A 743 -19.92 40.35 35.09
N ILE A 744 -18.67 40.81 35.20
CA ILE A 744 -17.51 39.93 35.45
C ILE A 744 -17.69 39.17 36.78
N ALA A 745 -18.10 39.82 37.86
CA ALA A 745 -18.33 39.17 39.16
C ALA A 745 -19.50 38.15 39.11
N ALA A 746 -20.58 38.45 38.37
CA ALA A 746 -21.69 37.52 38.16
C ALA A 746 -21.25 36.29 37.34
N VAL A 747 -20.52 36.51 36.24
CA VAL A 747 -19.90 35.45 35.43
C VAL A 747 -18.92 34.62 36.27
N PHE A 748 -18.17 35.23 37.19
CA PHE A 748 -17.24 34.53 38.09
C PHE A 748 -17.96 33.65 39.13
N CYS A 749 -19.10 34.11 39.67
CA CYS A 749 -19.97 33.30 40.52
C CYS A 749 -20.61 32.12 39.76
N VAL A 750 -21.04 32.33 38.51
CA VAL A 750 -21.56 31.25 37.65
C VAL A 750 -20.45 30.26 37.26
N ALA A 751 -19.26 30.74 36.88
CA ALA A 751 -18.09 29.91 36.54
C ALA A 751 -17.64 29.02 37.71
N ASN A 752 -17.65 29.54 38.95
CA ASN A 752 -17.34 28.73 40.14
C ASN A 752 -18.38 27.62 40.44
N SER A 753 -19.54 27.63 39.78
CA SER A 753 -20.52 26.53 39.86
C SER A 753 -20.35 25.45 38.77
N LEU A 754 -19.53 25.69 37.75
CA LEU A 754 -19.43 24.86 36.54
C LEU A 754 -18.25 23.85 36.52
N GLY A 755 -17.43 23.80 37.57
CA GLY A 755 -16.42 22.77 37.75
C GLY A 755 -15.08 23.02 37.03
N ALA A 756 -14.16 22.04 37.13
CA ALA A 756 -12.76 22.20 36.72
C ALA A 756 -12.58 22.34 35.19
N ASP A 757 -13.44 21.70 34.39
CA ASP A 757 -13.29 21.63 32.93
C ASP A 757 -13.49 22.99 32.24
N PHE A 758 -14.29 23.88 32.84
CA PHE A 758 -14.42 25.27 32.38
C PHE A 758 -13.11 26.05 32.48
N TRP A 759 -12.31 25.82 33.53
CA TRP A 759 -11.02 26.48 33.71
C TRP A 759 -9.95 25.92 32.78
N ASP A 760 -9.98 24.63 32.47
CA ASP A 760 -9.08 24.03 31.46
C ASP A 760 -9.42 24.51 30.04
N TRP A 761 -10.71 24.77 29.75
CA TRP A 761 -11.12 25.47 28.53
C TRP A 761 -10.64 26.94 28.50
N LEU A 762 -10.78 27.68 29.61
CA LEU A 762 -10.34 29.07 29.71
C LEU A 762 -8.81 29.22 29.55
N LEU A 763 -8.03 28.26 30.05
CA LEU A 763 -6.57 28.20 29.89
C LEU A 763 -6.12 27.80 28.47
N ARG A 764 -7.01 27.22 27.66
CA ARG A 764 -6.75 26.86 26.26
C ARG A 764 -7.11 27.96 25.26
N LEU A 765 -7.77 29.04 25.70
CA LEU A 765 -7.95 30.25 24.91
C LEU A 765 -6.59 30.92 24.68
N LYS A 766 -5.98 30.64 23.52
CA LYS A 766 -4.87 31.45 23.00
C LYS A 766 -5.38 32.87 22.74
N PHE A 767 -5.01 33.80 23.61
CA PHE A 767 -5.03 35.21 23.25
C PHE A 767 -3.96 35.45 22.19
N ASP A 768 -4.39 35.90 21.02
CA ASP A 768 -3.50 36.20 19.90
C ASP A 768 -2.72 37.49 20.24
N ASP A 769 -1.40 37.39 20.39
CA ASP A 769 -0.56 38.52 20.82
C ASP A 769 -0.44 39.61 19.73
N SER A 770 -1.05 39.43 18.55
CA SER A 770 -1.13 40.39 17.45
C SER A 770 -2.06 41.60 17.69
N LEU A 771 -2.82 41.62 18.80
CA LEU A 771 -3.69 42.73 19.21
C LEU A 771 -3.05 43.66 20.28
N ALA A 772 -1.74 43.51 20.51
CA ALA A 772 -1.02 44.17 21.61
C ALA A 772 -0.33 45.51 21.24
N ASP A 773 -0.49 46.01 20.02
CA ASP A 773 0.21 47.22 19.52
C ASP A 773 -0.60 48.53 19.63
N ASP A 774 -1.82 48.46 20.19
CA ASP A 774 -2.63 49.65 20.48
C ASP A 774 -2.60 49.98 21.98
N SER A 775 -2.18 51.21 22.31
CA SER A 775 -1.84 51.66 23.66
C SER A 775 -3.00 51.59 24.68
N ARG A 776 -4.25 51.45 24.21
CA ARG A 776 -5.45 51.32 25.04
C ARG A 776 -5.73 49.89 25.53
N SER A 777 -5.25 48.86 24.81
CA SER A 777 -5.42 47.45 25.20
C SER A 777 -4.61 47.07 26.44
N ILE A 778 -3.44 47.70 26.61
CA ILE A 778 -2.44 47.39 27.64
C ILE A 778 -2.96 47.68 29.05
N VAL A 779 -3.83 48.69 29.22
CA VAL A 779 -4.34 49.12 30.53
C VAL A 779 -5.36 48.14 31.12
N ILE A 780 -6.09 47.40 30.28
CA ILE A 780 -7.11 46.42 30.71
C ILE A 780 -6.52 45.00 30.81
N LEU A 781 -5.69 44.59 29.85
CA LEU A 781 -5.18 43.22 29.79
C LEU A 781 -4.14 42.88 30.88
N ARG A 782 -3.34 43.86 31.34
CA ARG A 782 -2.37 43.64 32.44
C ARG A 782 -3.03 43.32 33.79
N PRO A 783 -3.98 44.14 34.33
CA PRO A 783 -4.66 43.80 35.58
C PRO A 783 -5.50 42.53 35.45
N LEU A 784 -6.05 42.22 34.27
CA LEU A 784 -6.76 40.96 34.04
C LEU A 784 -5.81 39.74 34.15
N LYS A 785 -4.65 39.78 33.49
CA LYS A 785 -3.63 38.72 33.58
C LYS A 785 -3.14 38.53 35.02
N SER A 786 -2.93 39.60 35.80
CA SER A 786 -2.50 39.47 37.21
C SER A 786 -3.61 39.01 38.17
N LEU A 787 -4.88 39.41 37.95
CA LEU A 787 -6.04 38.86 38.68
C LEU A 787 -6.25 37.37 38.41
N ILE A 788 -6.10 36.93 37.16
CA ILE A 788 -6.15 35.51 36.79
C ILE A 788 -5.00 34.76 37.48
N LEU A 789 -3.76 35.27 37.44
CA LEU A 789 -2.62 34.62 38.09
C LEU A 789 -2.80 34.52 39.62
N ALA A 790 -3.28 35.58 40.27
CA ALA A 790 -3.59 35.59 41.70
C ALA A 790 -4.71 34.60 42.07
N SER A 791 -5.73 34.48 41.21
CA SER A 791 -6.83 33.52 41.40
C SER A 791 -6.36 32.07 41.24
N VAL A 792 -5.50 31.79 40.25
CA VAL A 792 -4.87 30.46 40.08
C VAL A 792 -3.97 30.11 41.27
N LEU A 793 -3.21 31.06 41.82
CA LEU A 793 -2.41 30.87 43.03
C LEU A 793 -3.29 30.58 44.26
N TRP A 794 -4.36 31.35 44.48
CA TRP A 794 -5.30 31.13 45.59
C TRP A 794 -6.01 29.77 45.52
N PHE A 795 -6.47 29.37 44.33
CA PHE A 795 -7.09 28.06 44.11
C PHE A 795 -6.07 26.91 44.29
N SER A 796 -4.82 27.11 43.85
CA SER A 796 -3.74 26.13 44.05
C SER A 796 -3.34 25.96 45.52
N MET A 797 -3.52 26.98 46.37
CA MET A 797 -3.29 26.90 47.82
C MET A 797 -4.46 26.30 48.60
N SER A 798 -5.66 26.22 48.01
CA SER A 798 -6.85 25.64 48.63
C SER A 798 -7.19 24.22 48.11
N ALA A 799 -6.40 23.69 47.19
CA ALA A 799 -6.46 22.30 46.72
C ALA A 799 -5.80 21.32 47.72
N ALA A 800 -6.31 20.09 47.78
CA ALA A 800 -6.03 19.13 48.86
C ALA A 800 -4.62 18.49 48.87
N GLU A 801 -3.78 18.73 47.86
CA GLU A 801 -2.41 18.20 47.77
C GLU A 801 -1.39 19.29 47.39
N PRO A 802 -0.84 20.05 48.35
CA PRO A 802 -0.03 21.23 48.05
C PRO A 802 1.32 20.92 47.35
N GLN A 803 1.93 19.75 47.61
CA GLN A 803 3.34 19.52 47.27
C GLN A 803 3.67 19.49 45.76
N GLN A 804 2.73 19.09 44.89
CA GLN A 804 2.99 19.10 43.44
C GLN A 804 2.89 20.50 42.82
N SER A 805 2.01 21.35 43.36
CA SER A 805 1.80 22.73 42.89
C SER A 805 3.03 23.61 43.16
N TRP A 806 3.63 23.51 44.36
CA TRP A 806 4.82 24.28 44.73
C TRP A 806 6.02 24.04 43.80
N ARG A 807 6.22 22.82 43.29
CA ARG A 807 7.31 22.49 42.34
C ARG A 807 7.14 23.13 40.95
N ARG A 808 5.93 23.55 40.57
CA ARG A 808 5.68 24.28 39.31
C ARG A 808 5.89 25.79 39.49
N ILE A 809 5.50 26.33 40.64
CA ILE A 809 5.62 27.76 40.96
C ILE A 809 7.09 28.16 41.17
N LEU A 810 7.89 27.32 41.84
CA LEU A 810 9.34 27.56 42.07
C LEU A 810 10.21 27.60 40.79
N LYS A 811 9.67 27.27 39.62
CA LYS A 811 10.37 27.41 38.32
C LYS A 811 10.23 28.80 37.70
N VAL A 812 9.39 29.68 38.25
CA VAL A 812 9.25 31.08 37.82
C VAL A 812 9.81 31.95 38.94
N GLY A 813 10.92 32.64 38.68
CA GLY A 813 11.70 33.37 39.69
C GLY A 813 10.98 34.59 40.28
N ALA A 814 10.02 34.36 41.17
CA ALA A 814 9.15 35.38 41.77
C ALA A 814 9.22 35.37 43.31
N LEU A 815 10.40 35.13 43.88
CA LEU A 815 10.59 35.13 45.34
C LEU A 815 10.68 36.55 45.93
N GLY A 816 11.19 37.54 45.18
CA GLY A 816 11.38 38.91 45.66
C GLY A 816 10.07 39.67 45.87
N THR A 817 9.19 39.66 44.86
CA THR A 817 7.90 40.37 44.90
C THR A 817 6.92 39.80 45.92
N LEU A 818 7.12 38.55 46.37
CA LEU A 818 6.27 37.90 47.36
C LEU A 818 6.62 38.34 48.80
N CYS A 819 7.89 38.66 49.06
CA CYS A 819 8.33 39.19 50.35
C CYS A 819 7.89 40.65 50.58
N GLU A 820 8.00 41.52 49.57
CA GLU A 820 7.56 42.92 49.68
C GLU A 820 6.05 43.06 49.88
N PHE A 821 5.25 42.20 49.21
CA PHE A 821 3.79 42.18 49.34
C PHE A 821 3.32 41.73 50.73
N ILE A 822 4.04 40.80 51.36
CA ILE A 822 3.74 40.31 52.72
C ILE A 822 4.01 41.40 53.77
N VAL A 823 5.13 42.11 53.69
CA VAL A 823 5.52 43.13 54.69
C VAL A 823 4.62 44.37 54.62
N ALA A 824 4.22 44.81 53.41
CA ALA A 824 3.47 46.06 53.24
C ALA A 824 1.98 46.00 53.63
N ILE A 825 1.35 44.82 53.61
CA ILE A 825 -0.12 44.68 53.75
C ILE A 825 -0.54 43.97 55.05
N LEU A 826 0.24 43.02 55.57
CA LEU A 826 -0.14 42.26 56.78
C LEU A 826 0.10 43.04 58.08
N PHE A 827 1.08 43.95 58.12
CA PHE A 827 1.41 44.69 59.35
C PHE A 827 0.33 45.72 59.75
N PRO A 828 -0.22 46.55 58.84
CA PRO A 828 -1.29 47.50 59.19
C PRO A 828 -2.66 46.84 59.40
N SER A 829 -2.89 45.66 58.81
CA SER A 829 -4.15 44.93 58.96
C SER A 829 -4.23 44.14 60.26
N MET A 830 -3.11 43.59 60.76
CA MET A 830 -3.09 42.95 62.09
C MET A 830 -3.39 43.92 63.23
N THR A 831 -2.86 45.15 63.22
CA THR A 831 -3.14 46.13 64.30
C THR A 831 -4.61 46.55 64.33
N TRP A 832 -5.26 46.70 63.16
CA TRP A 832 -6.69 46.99 63.04
C TRP A 832 -7.58 45.83 63.50
N VAL A 833 -7.23 44.59 63.13
CA VAL A 833 -7.95 43.38 63.57
C VAL A 833 -7.83 43.19 65.10
N MET A 834 -6.66 43.46 65.66
CA MET A 834 -6.42 43.40 67.11
C MET A 834 -7.22 44.45 67.89
N GLY A 835 -7.27 45.70 67.41
CA GLY A 835 -8.12 46.76 67.99
C GLY A 835 -9.62 46.50 67.84
N SER A 836 -10.04 45.84 66.77
CA SER A 836 -11.43 45.44 66.57
C SER A 836 -11.84 44.30 67.51
N LEU A 837 -10.94 43.33 67.75
CA LEU A 837 -11.18 42.22 68.67
C LEU A 837 -11.24 42.66 70.14
N THR A 838 -10.43 43.63 70.56
CA THR A 838 -10.54 44.21 71.91
C THR A 838 -11.81 45.03 72.09
N LEU A 839 -12.25 45.81 71.08
CA LEU A 839 -13.52 46.53 71.12
C LEU A 839 -14.73 45.57 71.21
N VAL A 840 -14.74 44.50 70.42
CA VAL A 840 -15.78 43.47 70.45
C VAL A 840 -15.77 42.72 71.79
N ALA A 841 -14.60 42.41 72.35
CA ALA A 841 -14.52 41.82 73.70
C ALA A 841 -15.08 42.78 74.76
N LEU A 842 -14.79 44.08 74.69
CA LEU A 842 -15.33 45.08 75.61
C LEU A 842 -16.86 45.19 75.51
N LEU A 843 -17.40 45.20 74.29
CA LEU A 843 -18.85 45.23 74.03
C LEU A 843 -19.56 43.95 74.49
N VAL A 844 -18.92 42.78 74.35
CA VAL A 844 -19.44 41.51 74.87
C VAL A 844 -19.43 41.48 76.40
N VAL A 845 -18.41 42.06 77.05
CA VAL A 845 -18.35 42.16 78.52
C VAL A 845 -19.40 43.14 79.06
N THR A 846 -19.57 44.31 78.45
CA THR A 846 -20.61 45.27 78.88
C THR A 846 -22.02 44.77 78.59
N ALA A 847 -22.26 44.09 77.46
CA ALA A 847 -23.53 43.42 77.19
C ALA A 847 -23.81 42.28 78.18
N ALA A 848 -22.81 41.47 78.54
CA ALA A 848 -22.98 40.42 79.55
C ALA A 848 -23.31 40.96 80.95
N GLN A 849 -22.79 42.14 81.31
CA GLN A 849 -23.14 42.84 82.56
C GLN A 849 -24.52 43.51 82.52
N MET A 850 -24.98 43.99 81.35
CA MET A 850 -26.30 44.61 81.17
C MET A 850 -27.49 43.63 81.22
N PHE A 851 -27.27 42.33 80.97
CA PHE A 851 -28.34 41.34 80.77
C PHE A 851 -28.33 40.17 81.78
N GLU A 852 -27.56 40.26 82.88
CA GLU A 852 -27.46 39.26 83.96
C GLU A 852 -27.32 37.78 83.51
N ILE A 853 -26.64 37.54 82.37
CA ILE A 853 -26.45 36.18 81.85
C ILE A 853 -25.38 35.46 82.70
N PRO A 854 -25.66 34.27 83.26
CA PRO A 854 -24.70 33.52 84.08
C PRO A 854 -23.61 32.84 83.23
N VAL A 855 -22.70 33.65 82.68
CA VAL A 855 -21.52 33.17 81.94
C VAL A 855 -20.55 32.49 82.91
N ARG A 856 -20.28 31.19 82.70
CA ARG A 856 -19.37 30.42 83.55
C ARG A 856 -17.99 31.08 83.65
N ARG A 857 -17.45 31.20 84.88
CA ARG A 857 -16.15 31.82 85.21
C ARG A 857 -14.96 31.42 84.29
N ALA A 858 -14.99 30.22 83.71
CA ALA A 858 -13.97 29.74 82.77
C ALA A 858 -13.87 30.57 81.47
N VAL A 859 -15.00 31.04 80.92
CA VAL A 859 -15.00 31.86 79.68
C VAL A 859 -14.44 33.26 79.94
N PHE A 860 -14.74 33.82 81.13
CA PHE A 860 -14.23 35.12 81.57
C PHE A 860 -12.70 35.10 81.77
N GLY A 861 -12.18 34.03 82.39
CA GLY A 861 -10.72 33.83 82.52
C GLY A 861 -10.01 33.63 81.19
N MET A 862 -10.63 32.93 80.23
CA MET A 862 -10.05 32.70 78.90
C MET A 862 -9.93 33.99 78.09
N LEU A 863 -10.95 34.87 78.15
CA LEU A 863 -10.91 36.19 77.51
C LEU A 863 -9.83 37.11 78.13
N LEU A 864 -9.70 37.13 79.46
CA LEU A 864 -8.66 37.89 80.16
C LEU A 864 -7.24 37.39 79.81
N ALA A 865 -7.04 36.07 79.71
CA ALA A 865 -5.76 35.48 79.31
C ALA A 865 -5.39 35.84 77.85
N VAL A 866 -6.37 35.86 76.94
CA VAL A 866 -6.17 36.30 75.55
C VAL A 866 -5.81 37.79 75.51
N VAL A 867 -6.55 38.67 76.20
CA VAL A 867 -6.22 40.11 76.24
C VAL A 867 -4.83 40.35 76.84
N GLY A 868 -4.45 39.64 77.91
CA GLY A 868 -3.11 39.74 78.52
C GLY A 868 -1.98 39.27 77.60
N GLY A 869 -2.16 38.14 76.89
CA GLY A 869 -1.16 37.63 75.94
C GLY A 869 -1.01 38.50 74.68
N LEU A 870 -2.08 39.19 74.25
CA LEU A 870 -2.03 40.12 73.12
C LEU A 870 -1.34 41.44 73.49
N LEU A 871 -1.44 41.89 74.75
CA LEU A 871 -0.72 43.06 75.27
C LEU A 871 0.80 42.80 75.47
N SER A 872 1.20 41.60 75.91
CA SER A 872 2.62 41.27 76.07
C SER A 872 3.37 41.08 74.74
N MET A 873 2.69 40.62 73.70
CA MET A 873 3.27 40.54 72.35
C MET A 873 3.54 41.93 71.73
N SER A 874 2.77 42.96 72.09
CA SER A 874 2.99 44.33 71.60
C SER A 874 4.17 45.06 72.25
N THR A 875 4.62 44.66 73.44
CA THR A 875 5.72 45.36 74.15
C THR A 875 7.11 44.77 73.91
N VAL A 876 7.20 43.52 73.42
CA VAL A 876 8.48 42.84 73.14
C VAL A 876 8.97 43.07 71.70
N ALA A 877 8.07 43.38 70.76
CA ALA A 877 8.39 43.49 69.32
C ALA A 877 8.95 44.86 68.86
N ILE A 878 9.01 45.87 69.75
CA ILE A 878 9.42 47.23 69.40
C ILE A 878 10.94 47.49 69.55
N PRO A 879 11.70 46.85 70.47
CA PRO A 879 13.15 47.08 70.60
C PRO A 879 14.08 46.13 69.79
N LEU A 880 13.56 45.36 68.84
CA LEU A 880 14.30 44.34 68.08
C LEU A 880 14.13 44.44 66.55
N LEU A 881 13.65 45.60 66.10
CA LEU A 881 13.59 46.11 64.72
C LEU A 881 14.28 47.48 64.68
#